data_AF-A0A970IRH3-F1
#
_entry.id   AF-A0A970IRH3-F1
#
_cell.length_a   1.000
_cell.length_b   1.000
_cell.length_c   1.000
_cell.angle_alpha   90.00
_cell.angle_beta   90.00
_cell.angle_gamma   90.00
#
_symmetry.space_group_name_H-M   'P 1'
#
loop_
_entity.id
_entity.type
_entity.pdbx_description
1 polymer ?
#
loop_
_entity_poly.entity_id
_entity_poly.type
_entity_poly.pdbx_seq_one_letter_code
_entity_poly.pdbx_strand_id
1 'polypeptide(L)'
;MSRLPRPILAVTMGDPAGIGPEIAVRAMARPGVRRMSRPLLFGDPAVIRKAAAVTGVTLPVVALDRVADATFAADRIEVVDCARADLSRLEYGKVLPEAGLAAYHCVEAAIQSALDGEVDATVTAPLHKEALQAAGVPYPGHTEIYAALTGTRDYAMMLADGDFRVIHVSTHVSLREACDRVTQDRVYRTILLARDAMLRLGIASPRIGVAGLNPHAGENGLFGDEEILHIAPAIRQAVAEGIDADGPLPPDSAFSRARGGRYDIMVAMYHDQGHIPIKTAGFVMDRKTGRWKSVSGINVTLGLPIIRTSVDHGTAFDQAGMGTASDRSMVEAIRYAVQLSRTAPPRPPEPTRRALRTLLADDLTGALDTGMQLAERTGSPVACVWDPDAIDSVPRDGILIYDTESRNQTGDLPAPSLDRALAALSAAGRRIDYLKIDSTLRGPVVPTLGAVLESGEHPGALVCPALPAQGRTVQAGQVLLDNIPLPETDIGQDPLSPSDGALLPQFVARWGQHAVASGTAQDLPQALARGARIFFADAKSDADLRRLAETAAEYDLLPVGSAGLAAAWPAAAKSNPLPTSPRLPGPLVFLCGSPAQRSRDQVARVLEDQPDLVHLHPARAALTAPDGSAARAAMLTSTHDGLNRALREGKDVLLDLVHVSKDRIVAAEGSPQTARVNAEHILSSLQAWTEPLSRAGTVVLLGGDTAMAALRFAGAEAVELAGGALPQIPYGKIRGGQWDGKTIVTKAGGFGDPDALLRLIDLRA
;
A
#
# COMPACT_ATOMS: atom_id res chain seq x y z
N MET A 1 -12.27 30.50 -6.29
CA MET A 1 -12.43 29.07 -5.97
C MET A 1 -13.05 28.39 -7.18
N SER A 2 -12.28 27.62 -7.95
CA SER A 2 -12.81 26.84 -9.08
C SER A 2 -13.85 25.84 -8.54
N ARG A 3 -15.08 25.87 -9.06
CA ARG A 3 -16.08 24.85 -8.74
C ARG A 3 -15.51 23.50 -9.18
N LEU A 4 -15.28 22.59 -8.24
CA LEU A 4 -14.93 21.20 -8.54
C LEU A 4 -15.89 20.64 -9.60
N PRO A 5 -15.40 19.85 -10.57
CA PRO A 5 -16.26 19.23 -11.57
C PRO A 5 -17.35 18.38 -10.90
N ARG A 6 -18.56 18.39 -11.46
CA ARG A 6 -19.68 17.58 -10.94
C ARG A 6 -19.35 16.09 -11.09
N PRO A 7 -19.64 15.24 -10.10
CA PRO A 7 -19.30 13.83 -10.19
C PRO A 7 -20.11 13.12 -11.29
N ILE A 8 -19.49 12.16 -11.97
CA ILE A 8 -20.11 11.22 -12.90
C ILE A 8 -20.69 10.07 -12.10
N LEU A 9 -21.96 9.76 -12.30
CA LEU A 9 -22.65 8.71 -11.54
C LEU A 9 -23.17 7.63 -12.48
N ALA A 10 -22.84 6.37 -12.22
CA ALA A 10 -23.46 5.23 -12.87
C ALA A 10 -24.77 4.87 -12.16
N VAL A 11 -25.92 5.09 -12.79
CA VAL A 11 -27.24 4.73 -12.28
C VAL A 11 -27.70 3.43 -12.95
N THR A 12 -27.79 2.32 -12.22
CA THR A 12 -28.23 1.05 -12.83
C THR A 12 -29.74 0.97 -12.94
N MET A 13 -30.25 0.37 -14.03
CA MET A 13 -31.70 0.26 -14.26
C MET A 13 -32.43 -0.67 -13.26
N GLY A 14 -31.71 -1.60 -12.63
CA GLY A 14 -32.30 -2.63 -11.77
C GLY A 14 -33.00 -3.73 -12.57
N ASP A 15 -34.00 -4.38 -11.98
CA ASP A 15 -34.83 -5.36 -12.67
C ASP A 15 -35.76 -4.66 -13.68
N PRO A 16 -35.66 -4.97 -14.99
CA PRO A 16 -36.46 -4.32 -16.02
C PRO A 16 -37.96 -4.62 -15.94
N ALA A 17 -38.37 -5.70 -15.26
CA ALA A 17 -39.78 -6.06 -15.04
C ALA A 17 -40.40 -5.34 -13.84
N GLY A 18 -39.58 -4.65 -13.03
CA GLY A 18 -40.00 -3.85 -11.88
C GLY A 18 -40.09 -2.34 -12.16
N ILE A 19 -40.21 -1.56 -11.08
CA ILE A 19 -40.28 -0.08 -11.15
C ILE A 19 -38.91 0.60 -11.35
N GLY A 20 -37.80 -0.17 -11.33
CA GLY A 20 -36.44 0.36 -11.40
C GLY A 20 -36.19 1.30 -12.59
N PRO A 21 -36.52 0.90 -13.83
CA PRO A 21 -36.42 1.77 -14.99
C PRO A 21 -37.24 3.06 -14.87
N GLU A 22 -38.46 3.00 -14.32
CA GLU A 22 -39.37 4.15 -14.19
C GLU A 22 -38.84 5.20 -13.21
N ILE A 23 -38.33 4.77 -12.05
CA ILE A 23 -37.79 5.71 -11.05
C ILE A 23 -36.44 6.28 -11.49
N ALA A 24 -35.61 5.49 -12.19
CA ALA A 24 -34.31 5.93 -12.68
C ALA A 24 -34.48 7.03 -13.75
N VAL A 25 -35.35 6.79 -14.75
CA VAL A 25 -35.58 7.76 -15.83
C VAL A 25 -36.20 9.06 -15.31
N ARG A 26 -37.13 8.98 -14.35
CA ARG A 26 -37.71 10.16 -13.68
C ARG A 26 -36.67 10.95 -12.91
N ALA A 27 -35.87 10.27 -12.09
CA ALA A 27 -34.82 10.93 -11.31
C ALA A 27 -33.81 11.62 -12.22
N MET A 28 -33.37 10.97 -13.29
CA MET A 28 -32.43 11.52 -14.27
C MET A 28 -33.01 12.67 -15.09
N ALA A 29 -34.33 12.72 -15.29
CA ALA A 29 -34.98 13.85 -15.96
C ALA A 29 -35.06 15.11 -15.08
N ARG A 30 -34.85 15.00 -13.76
CA ARG A 30 -34.96 16.16 -12.87
C ARG A 30 -33.81 17.17 -13.09
N PRO A 31 -34.12 18.47 -13.27
CA PRO A 31 -33.10 19.51 -13.37
C PRO A 31 -32.17 19.58 -12.16
N GLY A 32 -32.69 19.28 -10.96
CA GLY A 32 -31.92 19.27 -9.72
C GLY A 32 -30.81 18.22 -9.72
N VAL A 33 -31.10 17.01 -10.20
CA VAL A 33 -30.13 15.91 -10.33
C VAL A 33 -29.04 16.29 -11.32
N ARG A 34 -29.41 16.73 -12.52
CA ARG A 34 -28.44 17.17 -13.55
C ARG A 34 -27.59 18.36 -13.12
N ARG A 35 -28.10 19.22 -12.24
CA ARG A 35 -27.32 20.34 -11.71
C ARG A 35 -26.27 19.89 -10.69
N MET A 36 -26.51 18.80 -9.96
CA MET A 36 -25.58 18.32 -8.92
C MET A 36 -24.60 17.25 -9.39
N SER A 37 -24.92 16.52 -10.46
CA SER A 37 -24.13 15.42 -11.01
C SER A 37 -24.16 15.36 -12.54
N ARG A 38 -23.36 14.44 -13.09
CA ARG A 38 -23.35 13.98 -14.49
C ARG A 38 -23.82 12.51 -14.53
N PRO A 39 -25.13 12.24 -14.40
CA PRO A 39 -25.61 10.86 -14.30
C PRO A 39 -25.63 10.17 -15.68
N LEU A 40 -25.20 8.92 -15.71
CA LEU A 40 -25.35 8.00 -16.84
C LEU A 40 -26.18 6.81 -16.41
N LEU A 41 -27.07 6.34 -17.27
CA LEU A 41 -27.88 5.17 -16.98
C LEU A 41 -27.21 3.92 -17.54
N PHE A 42 -27.12 2.86 -16.76
CA PHE A 42 -26.60 1.56 -17.16
C PHE A 42 -27.79 0.61 -17.30
N GLY A 43 -28.11 0.21 -18.54
CA GLY A 43 -29.36 -0.48 -18.83
C GLY A 43 -29.58 -0.79 -20.30
N ASP A 44 -30.73 -1.37 -20.62
CA ASP A 44 -31.19 -1.57 -22.00
C ASP A 44 -31.88 -0.29 -22.53
N PRO A 45 -31.41 0.32 -23.64
CA PRO A 45 -32.00 1.55 -24.16
C PRO A 45 -33.48 1.43 -24.55
N ALA A 46 -33.96 0.27 -24.99
CA ALA A 46 -35.37 0.06 -25.35
C ALA A 46 -36.27 0.00 -24.12
N VAL A 47 -35.84 -0.67 -23.05
CA VAL A 47 -36.53 -0.68 -21.74
C VAL A 47 -36.65 0.75 -21.21
N ILE A 48 -35.58 1.54 -21.33
CA ILE A 48 -35.55 2.92 -20.81
C ILE A 48 -36.44 3.85 -21.63
N ARG A 49 -36.50 3.68 -22.96
CA ARG A 49 -37.51 4.38 -23.79
C ARG A 49 -38.93 4.04 -23.37
N LYS A 50 -39.23 2.76 -23.10
CA LYS A 50 -40.55 2.32 -22.62
C LYS A 50 -40.88 2.94 -21.26
N ALA A 51 -39.91 2.95 -20.33
CA ALA A 51 -40.05 3.58 -19.02
C ALA A 51 -40.27 5.10 -19.12
N ALA A 52 -39.57 5.80 -20.02
CA ALA A 52 -39.78 7.23 -20.29
C ALA A 52 -41.22 7.51 -20.76
N ALA A 53 -41.73 6.69 -21.67
CA ALA A 53 -43.10 6.81 -22.18
C ALA A 53 -44.15 6.58 -21.09
N VAL A 54 -44.02 5.50 -20.29
CA VAL A 54 -44.92 5.18 -19.16
C VAL A 54 -44.93 6.30 -18.12
N THR A 55 -43.79 6.92 -17.88
CA THR A 55 -43.63 7.94 -16.84
C THR A 55 -43.94 9.37 -17.28
N GLY A 56 -44.14 9.61 -18.59
CA GLY A 56 -44.37 10.92 -19.18
C GLY A 56 -43.10 11.78 -19.33
N VAL A 57 -41.91 11.17 -19.27
CA VAL A 57 -40.64 11.86 -19.48
C VAL A 57 -40.41 12.06 -20.97
N THR A 58 -40.26 13.32 -21.41
CA THR A 58 -40.15 13.69 -22.83
C THR A 58 -38.72 13.79 -23.35
N LEU A 59 -37.71 13.61 -22.49
CA LEU A 59 -36.31 13.67 -22.91
C LEU A 59 -35.98 12.47 -23.82
N PRO A 60 -35.33 12.69 -24.98
CA PRO A 60 -34.87 11.60 -25.84
C PRO A 60 -33.85 10.72 -25.11
N VAL A 61 -33.95 9.40 -25.34
CA VAL A 61 -33.03 8.39 -24.81
C VAL A 61 -32.00 8.05 -25.89
N VAL A 62 -30.72 8.26 -25.60
CA VAL A 62 -29.60 8.01 -26.51
C VAL A 62 -28.76 6.87 -25.96
N ALA A 63 -28.50 5.86 -26.80
CA ALA A 63 -27.65 4.73 -26.46
C ALA A 63 -26.17 5.10 -26.68
N LEU A 64 -25.31 4.60 -25.80
CA LEU A 64 -23.86 4.74 -25.82
C LEU A 64 -23.22 3.34 -25.68
N ASP A 65 -22.07 3.14 -26.30
CA ASP A 65 -21.31 1.89 -26.18
C ASP A 65 -20.45 1.87 -24.90
N ARG A 66 -19.91 3.04 -24.51
CA ARG A 66 -19.02 3.20 -23.34
C ARG A 66 -19.25 4.53 -22.63
N VAL A 67 -18.79 4.63 -21.39
CA VAL A 67 -18.86 5.87 -20.57
C VAL A 67 -18.17 7.05 -21.27
N ALA A 68 -17.05 6.79 -21.96
CA ALA A 68 -16.27 7.81 -22.66
C ALA A 68 -17.03 8.51 -23.81
N ASP A 69 -18.11 7.92 -24.33
CA ASP A 69 -18.91 8.50 -25.41
C ASP A 69 -19.93 9.54 -24.89
N ALA A 70 -20.07 9.67 -23.57
CA ALA A 70 -21.05 10.54 -22.95
C ALA A 70 -20.73 12.02 -23.13
N THR A 71 -21.74 12.79 -23.55
CA THR A 71 -21.68 14.26 -23.63
C THR A 71 -22.24 14.93 -22.38
N PHE A 72 -23.00 14.19 -21.57
CA PHE A 72 -23.74 14.66 -20.39
C PHE A 72 -24.70 15.81 -20.71
N ALA A 73 -25.23 15.83 -21.94
CA ALA A 73 -26.12 16.89 -22.40
C ALA A 73 -27.44 16.91 -21.61
N ALA A 74 -27.89 18.13 -21.27
CA ALA A 74 -29.08 18.32 -20.43
C ALA A 74 -30.40 18.00 -21.15
N ASP A 75 -30.38 17.92 -22.47
CA ASP A 75 -31.53 17.74 -23.35
C ASP A 75 -31.83 16.27 -23.70
N ARG A 76 -31.13 15.31 -23.09
CA ARG A 76 -31.27 13.86 -23.36
C ARG A 76 -30.92 13.01 -22.15
N ILE A 77 -31.35 11.75 -22.16
CA ILE A 77 -30.93 10.72 -21.21
C ILE A 77 -29.97 9.79 -21.95
N GLU A 78 -28.72 9.74 -21.49
CA GLU A 78 -27.68 8.89 -22.05
C GLU A 78 -27.65 7.55 -21.31
N VAL A 79 -27.65 6.45 -22.08
CA VAL A 79 -27.73 5.07 -21.58
C VAL A 79 -26.56 4.27 -22.13
N VAL A 80 -25.70 3.75 -21.25
CA VAL A 80 -24.69 2.75 -21.60
C VAL A 80 -25.39 1.41 -21.78
N ASP A 81 -25.35 0.86 -23.00
CA ASP A 81 -26.03 -0.39 -23.35
C ASP A 81 -25.25 -1.60 -22.83
N CYS A 82 -25.59 -2.06 -21.62
CA CYS A 82 -24.86 -3.11 -20.92
C CYS A 82 -25.73 -4.25 -20.41
N ALA A 83 -27.02 -4.29 -20.74
CA ALA A 83 -27.95 -5.32 -20.24
C ALA A 83 -27.63 -6.73 -20.76
N ARG A 84 -27.10 -6.86 -21.98
CA ARG A 84 -26.65 -8.13 -22.60
C ARG A 84 -27.63 -9.31 -22.39
N ALA A 85 -28.93 -9.07 -22.55
CA ALA A 85 -30.00 -10.08 -22.42
C ALA A 85 -31.14 -9.80 -23.40
N ASP A 86 -31.86 -10.84 -23.85
CA ASP A 86 -33.05 -10.67 -24.70
C ASP A 86 -34.26 -10.30 -23.84
N LEU A 87 -34.67 -9.04 -23.92
CA LEU A 87 -35.82 -8.49 -23.19
C LEU A 87 -37.06 -8.31 -24.09
N SER A 88 -37.10 -8.95 -25.26
CA SER A 88 -38.23 -8.85 -26.20
C SER A 88 -39.57 -9.35 -25.62
N ARG A 89 -39.51 -10.27 -24.64
CA ARG A 89 -40.66 -10.85 -23.94
C ARG A 89 -40.89 -10.28 -22.55
N LEU A 90 -40.34 -9.10 -22.26
CA LEU A 90 -40.45 -8.48 -20.95
C LEU A 90 -41.91 -8.16 -20.58
N GLU A 91 -42.39 -8.81 -19.50
CA GLU A 91 -43.68 -8.56 -18.87
C GLU A 91 -43.49 -7.90 -17.50
N TYR A 92 -44.23 -6.81 -17.25
CA TYR A 92 -44.17 -6.13 -15.96
C TYR A 92 -44.72 -7.03 -14.84
N GLY A 93 -44.04 -7.01 -13.70
CA GLY A 93 -44.44 -7.72 -12.49
C GLY A 93 -44.28 -9.23 -12.53
N LYS A 94 -43.53 -9.77 -13.51
CA LYS A 94 -43.23 -11.21 -13.63
C LYS A 94 -41.77 -11.49 -13.32
N VAL A 95 -41.51 -12.60 -12.63
CA VAL A 95 -40.16 -13.11 -12.41
C VAL A 95 -39.67 -13.72 -13.72
N LEU A 96 -38.65 -13.12 -14.32
CA LEU A 96 -38.06 -13.56 -15.60
C LEU A 96 -36.54 -13.73 -15.44
N PRO A 97 -35.96 -14.88 -15.84
CA PRO A 97 -34.50 -15.10 -15.80
C PRO A 97 -33.73 -14.02 -16.58
N GLU A 98 -34.21 -13.63 -17.75
CA GLU A 98 -33.56 -12.65 -18.61
C GLU A 98 -33.53 -11.26 -17.95
N ALA A 99 -34.57 -10.92 -17.18
CA ALA A 99 -34.63 -9.68 -16.40
C ALA A 99 -33.60 -9.68 -15.25
N GLY A 100 -33.46 -10.82 -14.56
CA GLY A 100 -32.43 -11.01 -13.53
C GLY A 100 -31.01 -10.89 -14.11
N LEU A 101 -30.76 -11.54 -15.24
CA LEU A 101 -29.46 -11.49 -15.92
C LEU A 101 -29.12 -10.07 -16.40
N ALA A 102 -30.09 -9.37 -16.98
CA ALA A 102 -29.94 -7.97 -17.40
C ALA A 102 -29.57 -7.05 -16.24
N ALA A 103 -30.25 -7.19 -15.10
CA ALA A 103 -29.97 -6.41 -13.90
C ALA A 103 -28.55 -6.65 -13.39
N TYR A 104 -28.09 -7.92 -13.41
CA TYR A 104 -26.74 -8.30 -13.00
C TYR A 104 -25.67 -7.68 -13.90
N HIS A 105 -25.79 -7.79 -15.22
CA HIS A 105 -24.80 -7.21 -16.15
C HIS A 105 -24.67 -5.68 -16.01
N CYS A 106 -25.78 -4.98 -15.77
CA CYS A 106 -25.74 -3.54 -15.51
C CYS A 106 -24.99 -3.20 -14.21
N VAL A 107 -25.16 -4.01 -13.17
CA VAL A 107 -24.43 -3.85 -11.91
C VAL A 107 -22.94 -4.15 -12.10
N GLU A 108 -22.61 -5.25 -12.80
CA GLU A 108 -21.23 -5.62 -13.14
C GLU A 108 -20.52 -4.50 -13.92
N ALA A 109 -21.15 -3.99 -14.99
CA ALA A 109 -20.59 -2.91 -15.79
C ALA A 109 -20.39 -1.62 -14.98
N ALA A 110 -21.34 -1.26 -14.10
CA ALA A 110 -21.21 -0.09 -13.24
C ALA A 110 -20.10 -0.25 -12.19
N ILE A 111 -19.92 -1.45 -11.62
CA ILE A 111 -18.81 -1.76 -10.69
C ILE A 111 -17.48 -1.62 -11.43
N GLN A 112 -17.35 -2.23 -12.61
CA GLN A 112 -16.12 -2.18 -13.39
C GLN A 112 -15.76 -0.75 -13.77
N SER A 113 -16.74 0.03 -14.27
CA SER A 113 -16.53 1.45 -14.60
C SER A 113 -16.09 2.29 -13.39
N ALA A 114 -16.56 1.96 -12.19
CA ALA A 114 -16.17 2.66 -10.97
C ALA A 114 -14.76 2.25 -10.49
N LEU A 115 -14.40 0.98 -10.62
CA LEU A 115 -13.05 0.48 -10.34
C LEU A 115 -12.02 1.09 -11.31
N ASP A 116 -12.37 1.18 -12.58
CA ASP A 116 -11.55 1.78 -13.64
C ASP A 116 -11.50 3.32 -13.56
N GLY A 117 -12.29 3.93 -12.68
CA GLY A 117 -12.33 5.38 -12.47
C GLY A 117 -13.07 6.17 -13.56
N GLU A 118 -13.83 5.50 -14.42
CA GLU A 118 -14.67 6.14 -15.44
C GLU A 118 -15.89 6.85 -14.82
N VAL A 119 -16.33 6.40 -13.64
CA VAL A 119 -17.41 7.02 -12.84
C VAL A 119 -16.99 7.20 -11.38
N ASP A 120 -17.49 8.25 -10.74
CA ASP A 120 -17.13 8.60 -9.35
C ASP A 120 -17.93 7.79 -8.30
N ALA A 121 -19.14 7.36 -8.67
CA ALA A 121 -20.00 6.55 -7.80
C ALA A 121 -21.06 5.77 -8.57
N THR A 122 -21.57 4.72 -7.93
CA THR A 122 -22.67 3.91 -8.43
C THR A 122 -23.95 4.12 -7.60
N VAL A 123 -25.09 4.15 -8.27
CA VAL A 123 -26.42 4.31 -7.68
C VAL A 123 -27.33 3.21 -8.23
N THR A 124 -27.83 2.33 -7.36
CA THR A 124 -28.56 1.14 -7.82
C THR A 124 -30.07 1.26 -7.67
N ALA A 125 -30.82 0.99 -8.73
CA ALA A 125 -32.25 0.71 -8.66
C ALA A 125 -32.51 -0.73 -8.13
N PRO A 126 -33.74 -1.07 -7.71
CA PRO A 126 -34.03 -2.38 -7.13
C PRO A 126 -33.87 -3.53 -8.14
N LEU A 127 -33.38 -4.68 -7.66
CA LEU A 127 -33.39 -5.94 -8.41
C LEU A 127 -34.22 -7.01 -7.69
N HIS A 128 -34.66 -8.05 -8.42
CA HIS A 128 -35.46 -9.14 -7.86
C HIS A 128 -34.60 -10.39 -7.58
N LYS A 129 -34.58 -10.85 -6.32
CA LYS A 129 -33.74 -11.98 -5.90
C LYS A 129 -34.08 -13.29 -6.61
N GLU A 130 -35.38 -13.58 -6.78
CA GLU A 130 -35.80 -14.80 -7.47
C GLU A 130 -35.49 -14.75 -8.96
N ALA A 131 -35.46 -13.56 -9.57
CA ALA A 131 -35.08 -13.40 -10.98
C ALA A 131 -33.57 -13.64 -11.16
N LEU A 132 -32.74 -13.12 -10.24
CA LEU A 132 -31.30 -13.43 -10.20
C LEU A 132 -31.04 -14.94 -10.07
N GLN A 133 -31.73 -15.60 -9.15
CA GLN A 133 -31.59 -17.04 -8.95
C GLN A 133 -32.05 -17.83 -10.19
N ALA A 134 -33.18 -17.45 -10.79
CA ALA A 134 -33.67 -18.09 -12.01
C ALA A 134 -32.72 -17.90 -13.20
N ALA A 135 -31.95 -16.80 -13.20
CA ALA A 135 -30.88 -16.51 -14.16
C ALA A 135 -29.56 -17.28 -13.90
N GLY A 136 -29.47 -18.04 -12.80
CA GLY A 136 -28.25 -18.74 -12.41
C GLY A 136 -27.15 -17.84 -11.82
N VAL A 137 -27.48 -16.60 -11.41
CA VAL A 137 -26.51 -15.69 -10.80
C VAL A 137 -26.15 -16.18 -9.38
N PRO A 138 -24.87 -16.38 -9.04
CA PRO A 138 -24.44 -17.01 -7.79
C PRO A 138 -24.44 -16.06 -6.59
N TYR A 139 -25.26 -15.02 -6.61
CA TYR A 139 -25.29 -13.98 -5.58
C TYR A 139 -26.73 -13.70 -5.10
N PRO A 140 -26.93 -13.49 -3.79
CA PRO A 140 -28.27 -13.25 -3.23
C PRO A 140 -28.80 -11.83 -3.45
N GLY A 141 -27.95 -10.87 -3.83
CA GLY A 141 -28.36 -9.49 -4.07
C GLY A 141 -27.19 -8.54 -4.28
N HIS A 142 -27.50 -7.23 -4.37
CA HIS A 142 -26.52 -6.20 -4.66
C HIS A 142 -25.31 -6.21 -3.74
N THR A 143 -25.52 -6.21 -2.42
CA THR A 143 -24.43 -6.04 -1.46
C THR A 143 -23.36 -7.13 -1.64
N GLU A 144 -23.80 -8.37 -1.85
CA GLU A 144 -22.91 -9.51 -2.07
C GLU A 144 -22.26 -9.50 -3.46
N ILE A 145 -22.97 -9.04 -4.50
CA ILE A 145 -22.38 -8.82 -5.84
C ILE A 145 -21.24 -7.80 -5.75
N TYR A 146 -21.49 -6.65 -5.13
CA TYR A 146 -20.50 -5.58 -4.97
C TYR A 146 -19.32 -6.05 -4.13
N ALA A 147 -19.56 -6.72 -3.00
CA ALA A 147 -18.48 -7.23 -2.16
C ALA A 147 -17.58 -8.22 -2.92
N ALA A 148 -18.18 -9.17 -3.65
CA ALA A 148 -17.44 -10.17 -4.41
C ALA A 148 -16.62 -9.55 -5.54
N LEU A 149 -17.23 -8.71 -6.37
CA LEU A 149 -16.56 -8.12 -7.55
C LEU A 149 -15.53 -7.05 -7.18
N THR A 150 -15.60 -6.46 -5.99
CA THR A 150 -14.58 -5.52 -5.49
C THR A 150 -13.53 -6.17 -4.59
N GLY A 151 -13.62 -7.49 -4.33
CA GLY A 151 -12.74 -8.18 -3.40
C GLY A 151 -12.86 -7.71 -1.94
N THR A 152 -13.99 -7.10 -1.57
CA THR A 152 -14.21 -6.52 -0.23
C THR A 152 -14.74 -7.57 0.73
N ARG A 153 -14.04 -7.77 1.86
CA ARG A 153 -14.48 -8.67 2.93
C ARG A 153 -15.27 -7.94 4.02
N ASP A 154 -14.80 -6.75 4.41
CA ASP A 154 -15.41 -5.97 5.48
C ASP A 154 -16.26 -4.84 4.91
N TYR A 155 -17.57 -5.00 4.98
CA TYR A 155 -18.53 -3.98 4.57
C TYR A 155 -19.68 -3.90 5.58
N ALA A 156 -20.31 -2.73 5.65
CA ALA A 156 -21.45 -2.49 6.52
C ALA A 156 -22.57 -1.75 5.77
N MET A 157 -23.80 -2.04 6.18
CA MET A 157 -24.98 -1.37 5.66
C MET A 157 -25.26 -0.12 6.50
N MET A 158 -25.28 1.05 5.85
CA MET A 158 -25.80 2.28 6.42
C MET A 158 -27.14 2.62 5.77
N LEU A 159 -28.17 2.81 6.59
CA LEU A 159 -29.41 3.43 6.18
C LEU A 159 -29.37 4.92 6.48
N ALA A 160 -30.00 5.73 5.62
CA ALA A 160 -30.12 7.16 5.85
C ALA A 160 -31.46 7.74 5.37
N ASP A 161 -32.02 8.65 6.17
CA ASP A 161 -33.11 9.55 5.79
C ASP A 161 -32.74 10.98 6.18
N GLY A 162 -32.31 11.77 5.19
CA GLY A 162 -31.71 13.07 5.45
C GLY A 162 -30.46 12.95 6.32
N ASP A 163 -30.45 13.63 7.46
CA ASP A 163 -29.35 13.58 8.45
C ASP A 163 -29.50 12.47 9.49
N PHE A 164 -30.59 11.70 9.47
CA PHE A 164 -30.77 10.55 10.36
C PHE A 164 -30.15 9.30 9.74
N ARG A 165 -29.04 8.83 10.31
CA ARG A 165 -28.19 7.76 9.74
C ARG A 165 -27.98 6.64 10.75
N VAL A 166 -28.08 5.39 10.29
CA VAL A 166 -27.86 4.20 11.13
C VAL A 166 -27.03 3.17 10.36
N ILE A 167 -25.90 2.76 10.92
CA ILE A 167 -25.04 1.68 10.43
C ILE A 167 -25.23 0.42 11.27
N HIS A 168 -25.11 -0.76 10.66
CA HIS A 168 -25.42 -2.03 11.31
C HIS A 168 -24.17 -2.92 11.47
N VAL A 169 -23.98 -3.47 12.67
CA VAL A 169 -22.97 -4.50 12.97
C VAL A 169 -23.33 -5.82 12.27
N SER A 170 -24.61 -6.19 12.27
CA SER A 170 -25.14 -7.36 11.56
C SER A 170 -26.44 -7.02 10.81
N THR A 171 -26.69 -7.70 9.69
CA THR A 171 -27.86 -7.46 8.82
C THR A 171 -28.71 -8.72 8.69
N HIS A 172 -28.73 -9.39 7.53
CA HIS A 172 -29.65 -10.49 7.21
C HIS A 172 -29.23 -11.83 7.85
N VAL A 173 -29.34 -11.94 9.17
CA VAL A 173 -29.11 -13.17 9.94
C VAL A 173 -30.23 -13.41 10.94
N SER A 174 -30.31 -14.63 11.49
CA SER A 174 -31.24 -14.89 12.61
C SER A 174 -30.89 -14.02 13.82
N LEU A 175 -31.87 -13.66 14.65
CA LEU A 175 -31.61 -12.83 15.83
C LEU A 175 -30.61 -13.46 16.80
N ARG A 176 -30.62 -14.80 16.94
CA ARG A 176 -29.62 -15.55 17.74
C ARG A 176 -28.20 -15.31 17.21
N GLU A 177 -28.00 -15.56 15.93
CA GLU A 177 -26.71 -15.33 15.25
C GLU A 177 -26.31 -13.84 15.31
N ALA A 178 -27.28 -12.92 15.28
CA ALA A 178 -27.01 -11.50 15.43
C ALA A 178 -26.38 -11.18 16.79
N CYS A 179 -26.86 -11.79 17.88
CA CYS A 179 -26.25 -11.68 19.21
C CYS A 179 -24.81 -12.22 19.20
N ASP A 180 -24.59 -13.41 18.65
CA ASP A 180 -23.27 -14.05 18.58
C ASP A 180 -22.24 -13.23 17.77
N ARG A 181 -22.70 -12.40 16.83
CA ARG A 181 -21.84 -11.53 16.01
C ARG A 181 -21.38 -10.26 16.73
N VAL A 182 -21.94 -9.93 17.89
CA VAL A 182 -21.54 -8.74 18.65
C VAL A 182 -20.23 -9.01 19.38
N THR A 183 -19.13 -8.90 18.63
CA THR A 183 -17.76 -9.02 19.13
C THR A 183 -17.08 -7.65 19.16
N GLN A 184 -16.07 -7.48 20.02
CA GLN A 184 -15.32 -6.23 20.12
C GLN A 184 -14.80 -5.77 18.75
N ASP A 185 -14.10 -6.65 18.03
CA ASP A 185 -13.50 -6.32 16.72
C ASP A 185 -14.54 -5.86 15.70
N ARG A 186 -15.69 -6.55 15.63
CA ARG A 186 -16.75 -6.23 14.67
C ARG A 186 -17.44 -4.91 15.00
N VAL A 187 -17.70 -4.64 16.29
CA VAL A 187 -18.28 -3.37 16.74
C VAL A 187 -17.31 -2.23 16.46
N TYR A 188 -16.03 -2.39 16.82
CA TYR A 188 -14.99 -1.39 16.57
C TYR A 188 -14.82 -1.10 15.08
N ARG A 189 -14.76 -2.13 14.23
CA ARG A 189 -14.71 -1.96 12.77
C ARG A 189 -15.93 -1.20 12.23
N THR A 190 -17.11 -1.45 12.79
CA THR A 190 -18.33 -0.73 12.40
C THR A 190 -18.27 0.75 12.81
N ILE A 191 -17.70 1.06 13.98
CA ILE A 191 -17.44 2.45 14.42
C ILE A 191 -16.49 3.16 13.45
N LEU A 192 -15.41 2.50 13.00
CA LEU A 192 -14.50 3.05 11.99
C LEU A 192 -15.22 3.38 10.68
N LEU A 193 -16.02 2.45 10.16
CA LEU A 193 -16.82 2.67 8.95
C LEU A 193 -17.82 3.83 9.12
N ALA A 194 -18.42 3.97 10.31
CA ALA A 194 -19.33 5.05 10.64
C ALA A 194 -18.63 6.41 10.59
N ARG A 195 -17.48 6.55 11.28
CA ARG A 195 -16.63 7.74 11.25
C ARG A 195 -16.29 8.13 9.81
N ASP A 196 -15.90 7.15 9.03
CA ASP A 196 -15.41 7.36 7.66
C ASP A 196 -16.48 7.83 6.70
N ALA A 197 -17.68 7.27 6.82
CA ALA A 197 -18.83 7.75 6.09
C ALA A 197 -19.13 9.22 6.43
N MET A 198 -19.07 9.60 7.71
CA MET A 198 -19.38 10.97 8.14
C MET A 198 -18.32 11.97 7.66
N LEU A 199 -17.03 11.61 7.74
CA LEU A 199 -15.94 12.42 7.17
C LEU A 199 -16.16 12.64 5.66
N ARG A 200 -16.53 11.58 4.92
CA ARG A 200 -16.86 11.70 3.48
C ARG A 200 -18.10 12.55 3.22
N LEU A 201 -19.05 12.59 4.14
CA LEU A 201 -20.19 13.52 4.04
C LEU A 201 -19.84 14.97 4.39
N GLY A 202 -18.58 15.24 4.75
CA GLY A 202 -18.08 16.58 5.09
C GLY A 202 -18.21 16.94 6.57
N ILE A 203 -18.48 15.98 7.45
CA ILE A 203 -18.58 16.20 8.89
C ILE A 203 -17.18 16.00 9.49
N ALA A 204 -16.48 17.10 9.77
CA ALA A 204 -15.08 17.08 10.21
C ALA A 204 -14.85 16.38 11.56
N SER A 205 -15.83 16.41 12.46
CA SER A 205 -15.76 15.78 13.78
C SER A 205 -17.03 14.96 14.05
N PRO A 206 -17.11 13.72 13.52
CA PRO A 206 -18.30 12.88 13.63
C PRO A 206 -18.60 12.47 15.07
N ARG A 207 -19.84 12.69 15.53
CA ARG A 207 -20.37 12.19 16.80
C ARG A 207 -21.10 10.87 16.55
N ILE A 208 -20.57 9.78 17.07
CA ILE A 208 -21.05 8.42 16.80
C ILE A 208 -21.72 7.87 18.07
N GLY A 209 -23.03 7.63 18.00
CA GLY A 209 -23.73 6.94 19.08
C GLY A 209 -23.70 5.44 18.85
N VAL A 210 -23.41 4.64 19.88
CA VAL A 210 -23.36 3.18 19.78
C VAL A 210 -24.42 2.58 20.69
N ALA A 211 -25.39 1.87 20.12
CA ALA A 211 -26.44 1.21 20.90
C ALA A 211 -25.90 0.01 21.69
N GLY A 212 -26.52 -0.33 22.82
CA GLY A 212 -26.37 -1.65 23.44
C GLY A 212 -27.03 -2.75 22.59
N LEU A 213 -26.69 -4.00 22.86
CA LEU A 213 -27.42 -5.17 22.35
C LEU A 213 -28.70 -5.39 23.18
N ASN A 214 -28.55 -5.35 24.50
CA ASN A 214 -29.57 -5.71 25.47
C ASN A 214 -30.48 -4.53 25.85
N PRO A 215 -31.68 -4.81 26.40
CA PRO A 215 -32.49 -3.78 27.04
C PRO A 215 -31.66 -2.96 28.03
N HIS A 216 -31.83 -1.65 28.00
CA HIS A 216 -31.10 -0.70 28.86
C HIS A 216 -29.57 -0.82 28.76
N ALA A 217 -29.05 -1.32 27.63
CA ALA A 217 -27.63 -1.60 27.45
C ALA A 217 -27.06 -2.53 28.56
N GLY A 218 -27.80 -3.60 28.87
CA GLY A 218 -27.40 -4.65 29.81
C GLY A 218 -27.63 -4.31 31.28
N GLU A 219 -27.98 -3.06 31.62
CA GLU A 219 -28.24 -2.61 33.00
C GLU A 219 -27.13 -3.04 33.97
N ASN A 220 -25.88 -2.70 33.64
CA ASN A 220 -24.67 -3.08 34.39
C ASN A 220 -24.48 -4.61 34.56
N GLY A 221 -24.92 -5.40 33.58
CA GLY A 221 -24.79 -6.87 33.59
C GLY A 221 -26.04 -7.62 34.05
N LEU A 222 -27.10 -6.91 34.49
CA LEU A 222 -28.35 -7.54 34.94
C LEU A 222 -29.15 -8.18 33.80
N PHE A 223 -29.05 -7.64 32.59
CA PHE A 223 -29.83 -8.07 31.41
C PHE A 223 -28.98 -8.63 30.28
N GLY A 224 -27.75 -9.06 30.58
CA GLY A 224 -26.76 -9.53 29.61
C GLY A 224 -25.41 -8.83 29.82
N ASP A 225 -24.33 -9.43 29.34
CA ASP A 225 -22.95 -8.99 29.58
C ASP A 225 -22.20 -8.61 28.30
N GLU A 226 -22.83 -8.71 27.12
CA GLU A 226 -22.23 -8.37 25.83
C GLU A 226 -21.76 -6.90 25.77
N GLU A 227 -22.46 -5.99 26.46
CA GLU A 227 -22.00 -4.60 26.61
C GLU A 227 -20.65 -4.51 27.32
N ILE A 228 -20.47 -5.28 28.39
CA ILE A 228 -19.27 -5.27 29.22
C ILE A 228 -18.12 -5.96 28.48
N LEU A 229 -18.40 -7.11 27.86
CA LEU A 229 -17.41 -7.98 27.24
C LEU A 229 -16.97 -7.49 25.85
N HIS A 230 -17.83 -6.83 25.08
CA HIS A 230 -17.57 -6.54 23.67
C HIS A 230 -17.82 -5.09 23.26
N ILE A 231 -18.98 -4.52 23.58
CA ILE A 231 -19.36 -3.19 23.05
C ILE A 231 -18.58 -2.06 23.72
N ALA A 232 -18.54 -2.01 25.06
CA ALA A 232 -17.82 -0.98 25.79
C ALA A 232 -16.30 -1.00 25.54
N PRO A 233 -15.62 -2.16 25.47
CA PRO A 233 -14.23 -2.25 25.01
C PRO A 233 -13.99 -1.63 23.62
N ALA A 234 -14.86 -1.92 22.63
CA ALA A 234 -14.75 -1.37 21.28
C ALA A 234 -14.88 0.16 21.26
N ILE A 235 -15.79 0.71 22.08
CA ILE A 235 -15.98 2.16 22.22
C ILE A 235 -14.75 2.80 22.88
N ARG A 236 -14.23 2.21 23.96
CA ARG A 236 -13.01 2.72 24.63
C ARG A 236 -11.81 2.76 23.68
N GLN A 237 -11.66 1.73 22.86
CA GLN A 237 -10.62 1.69 21.84
C GLN A 237 -10.78 2.84 20.83
N ALA A 238 -11.98 3.03 20.28
CA ALA A 238 -12.27 4.12 19.36
C ALA A 238 -11.99 5.51 19.99
N VAL A 239 -12.39 5.71 21.24
CA VAL A 239 -12.15 6.97 21.99
C VAL A 239 -10.66 7.21 22.22
N ALA A 240 -9.89 6.16 22.56
CA ALA A 240 -8.44 6.26 22.72
C ALA A 240 -7.71 6.70 21.43
N GLU A 241 -8.32 6.43 20.27
CA GLU A 241 -7.84 6.84 18.96
C GLU A 241 -8.41 8.20 18.48
N GLY A 242 -9.09 8.94 19.37
CA GLY A 242 -9.63 10.26 19.09
C GLY A 242 -10.97 10.28 18.35
N ILE A 243 -11.68 9.15 18.29
CA ILE A 243 -13.03 9.09 17.71
C ILE A 243 -14.06 9.49 18.79
N ASP A 244 -14.93 10.45 18.47
CA ASP A 244 -16.04 10.85 19.35
C ASP A 244 -17.17 9.80 19.28
N ALA A 245 -16.96 8.70 20.00
CA ALA A 245 -17.91 7.59 20.15
C ALA A 245 -18.51 7.56 21.56
N ASP A 246 -19.84 7.49 21.64
CA ASP A 246 -20.63 7.55 22.88
C ASP A 246 -21.53 6.31 23.02
N GLY A 247 -21.43 5.59 24.13
CA GLY A 247 -22.22 4.39 24.44
C GLY A 247 -21.49 3.40 25.37
N PRO A 248 -22.02 2.17 25.52
CA PRO A 248 -23.24 1.65 24.89
C PRO A 248 -24.48 2.39 25.42
N LEU A 249 -25.37 2.81 24.51
CA LEU A 249 -26.57 3.57 24.81
C LEU A 249 -27.79 2.65 24.89
N PRO A 250 -28.73 2.86 25.85
CA PRO A 250 -30.01 2.16 25.87
C PRO A 250 -30.74 2.29 24.51
N PRO A 251 -30.99 1.18 23.79
CA PRO A 251 -31.43 1.25 22.40
C PRO A 251 -32.74 2.01 22.18
N ASP A 252 -33.69 1.90 23.10
CA ASP A 252 -34.99 2.56 23.08
C ASP A 252 -34.89 4.09 23.12
N SER A 253 -33.90 4.63 23.83
CA SER A 253 -33.66 6.07 23.93
C SER A 253 -32.67 6.58 22.87
N ALA A 254 -31.71 5.75 22.43
CA ALA A 254 -30.60 6.16 21.59
C ALA A 254 -31.04 6.75 20.23
N PHE A 255 -31.98 6.10 19.54
CA PHE A 255 -32.42 6.56 18.21
C PHE A 255 -33.24 7.85 18.26
N SER A 256 -33.94 8.12 19.36
CA SER A 256 -34.65 9.41 19.53
C SER A 256 -33.66 10.58 19.67
N ARG A 257 -32.55 10.37 20.39
CA ARG A 257 -31.45 11.34 20.53
C ARG A 257 -30.75 11.58 19.20
N ALA A 258 -30.50 10.52 18.43
CA ALA A 258 -29.92 10.62 17.10
C ALA A 258 -30.81 11.40 16.14
N ARG A 259 -32.13 11.13 16.13
CA ARG A 259 -33.10 11.91 15.35
C ARG A 259 -33.16 13.38 15.79
N GLY A 260 -32.89 13.67 17.05
CA GLY A 260 -32.75 15.02 17.59
C GLY A 260 -31.42 15.71 17.27
N GLY A 261 -30.50 15.07 16.54
CA GLY A 261 -29.22 15.64 16.12
C GLY A 261 -28.07 15.54 17.14
N ARG A 262 -28.23 14.73 18.20
CA ARG A 262 -27.16 14.51 19.19
C ARG A 262 -25.96 13.77 18.61
N TYR A 263 -26.22 12.87 17.66
CA TYR A 263 -25.26 12.04 16.95
C TYR A 263 -25.44 12.20 15.45
N ASP A 264 -24.36 12.18 14.71
CA ASP A 264 -24.35 12.29 13.24
C ASP A 264 -24.63 10.94 12.57
N ILE A 265 -24.36 9.84 13.30
CA ILE A 265 -24.67 8.46 12.94
C ILE A 265 -24.82 7.57 14.18
N MET A 266 -25.72 6.59 14.10
CA MET A 266 -25.90 5.54 15.12
C MET A 266 -25.36 4.19 14.65
N VAL A 267 -24.65 3.47 15.51
CA VAL A 267 -24.28 2.06 15.34
C VAL A 267 -25.34 1.18 16.01
N ALA A 268 -26.03 0.37 15.22
CA ALA A 268 -27.00 -0.63 15.66
C ALA A 268 -26.38 -2.04 15.62
N MET A 269 -26.67 -2.86 16.62
CA MET A 269 -26.13 -4.22 16.76
C MET A 269 -26.71 -5.20 15.74
N TYR A 270 -27.98 -5.02 15.38
CA TYR A 270 -28.70 -5.91 14.45
C TYR A 270 -29.71 -5.17 13.58
N HIS A 271 -30.17 -5.83 12.52
CA HIS A 271 -31.04 -5.28 11.48
C HIS A 271 -32.25 -4.50 12.03
N ASP A 272 -33.13 -5.17 12.78
CA ASP A 272 -34.38 -4.57 13.24
C ASP A 272 -34.17 -3.42 14.23
N GLN A 273 -33.08 -3.44 15.00
CA GLN A 273 -32.72 -2.36 15.93
C GLN A 273 -32.56 -1.01 15.19
N GLY A 274 -31.98 -1.03 13.99
CA GLY A 274 -31.77 0.17 13.18
C GLY A 274 -32.85 0.42 12.12
N HIS A 275 -33.44 -0.63 11.55
CA HIS A 275 -34.46 -0.50 10.51
C HIS A 275 -35.79 0.02 11.03
N ILE A 276 -36.24 -0.44 12.21
CA ILE A 276 -37.49 0.02 12.82
C ILE A 276 -37.49 1.55 13.00
N PRO A 277 -36.50 2.18 13.66
CA PRO A 277 -36.53 3.63 13.88
C PRO A 277 -36.43 4.43 12.58
N ILE A 278 -35.60 4.02 11.61
CA ILE A 278 -35.50 4.71 10.32
C ILE A 278 -36.81 4.62 9.53
N LYS A 279 -37.39 3.42 9.39
CA LYS A 279 -38.63 3.27 8.61
C LYS A 279 -39.81 3.97 9.28
N THR A 280 -39.89 3.92 10.61
CA THR A 280 -40.92 4.66 11.36
C THR A 280 -40.78 6.18 11.17
N ALA A 281 -39.57 6.68 10.97
CA ALA A 281 -39.32 8.10 10.72
C ALA A 281 -39.61 8.53 9.27
N GLY A 282 -39.18 7.75 8.27
CA GLY A 282 -39.23 8.13 6.86
C GLY A 282 -40.47 7.66 6.08
N PHE A 283 -41.13 6.59 6.54
CA PHE A 283 -42.26 5.97 5.83
C PHE A 283 -43.57 6.48 6.42
N VAL A 284 -44.13 7.52 5.81
CA VAL A 284 -45.36 8.15 6.28
C VAL A 284 -46.52 7.68 5.43
N MET A 285 -47.47 6.96 6.03
CA MET A 285 -48.74 6.62 5.40
C MET A 285 -49.76 7.74 5.59
N ASP A 286 -50.45 8.12 4.52
CA ASP A 286 -51.57 9.05 4.59
C ASP A 286 -52.77 8.32 5.22
N ARG A 287 -53.18 8.76 6.42
CA ARG A 287 -54.28 8.13 7.16
C ARG A 287 -55.63 8.22 6.47
N LYS A 288 -55.84 9.17 5.55
CA LYS A 288 -57.13 9.35 4.86
C LYS A 288 -57.25 8.45 3.65
N THR A 289 -56.15 8.25 2.93
CA THR A 289 -56.14 7.52 1.65
C THR A 289 -55.61 6.10 1.78
N GLY A 290 -54.95 5.75 2.89
CA GLY A 290 -54.27 4.47 3.07
C GLY A 290 -53.06 4.28 2.16
N ARG A 291 -52.62 5.35 1.47
CA ARG A 291 -51.47 5.33 0.54
C ARG A 291 -50.23 5.89 1.22
N TRP A 292 -49.05 5.44 0.77
CA TRP A 292 -47.79 6.02 1.21
C TRP A 292 -47.66 7.49 0.75
N LYS A 293 -47.53 8.41 1.71
CA LYS A 293 -47.29 9.84 1.50
C LYS A 293 -45.81 10.13 1.27
N SER A 294 -44.94 9.43 2.00
CA SER A 294 -43.50 9.41 1.78
C SER A 294 -42.97 8.01 2.02
N VAL A 295 -42.05 7.60 1.14
CA VAL A 295 -41.14 6.48 1.34
C VAL A 295 -39.76 7.09 1.15
N SER A 296 -39.18 7.59 2.25
CA SER A 296 -37.83 8.14 2.28
C SER A 296 -36.91 7.21 3.06
N GLY A 297 -35.66 7.13 2.63
CA GLY A 297 -34.74 6.10 3.06
C GLY A 297 -33.89 5.64 1.88
N ILE A 298 -32.58 5.60 2.11
CA ILE A 298 -31.60 5.04 1.19
C ILE A 298 -30.73 4.04 1.93
N ASN A 299 -30.08 3.18 1.16
CA ASN A 299 -29.06 2.27 1.63
C ASN A 299 -27.71 2.68 1.01
N VAL A 300 -26.67 2.74 1.83
CA VAL A 300 -25.29 2.98 1.44
C VAL A 300 -24.47 1.78 1.90
N THR A 301 -23.68 1.21 0.99
CA THR A 301 -22.75 0.12 1.33
C THR A 301 -21.40 0.72 1.62
N LEU A 302 -21.02 0.72 2.89
CA LEU A 302 -19.75 1.25 3.38
C LEU A 302 -18.67 0.15 3.39
N GLY A 303 -17.41 0.56 3.25
CA GLY A 303 -16.25 -0.35 3.25
C GLY A 303 -15.79 -0.80 1.87
N LEU A 304 -16.60 -0.58 0.82
CA LEU A 304 -16.19 -0.83 -0.56
C LEU A 304 -15.11 0.17 -1.02
N PRO A 305 -14.21 -0.21 -1.95
CA PRO A 305 -13.25 0.71 -2.56
C PRO A 305 -13.91 1.75 -3.49
N ILE A 306 -15.19 1.55 -3.84
CA ILE A 306 -16.01 2.43 -4.67
C ILE A 306 -17.24 2.92 -3.89
N ILE A 307 -17.80 4.06 -4.29
CA ILE A 307 -19.03 4.58 -3.66
C ILE A 307 -20.24 3.86 -4.25
N ARG A 308 -21.11 3.34 -3.38
CA ARG A 308 -22.39 2.74 -3.76
C ARG A 308 -23.53 3.21 -2.87
N THR A 309 -24.55 3.79 -3.50
CA THR A 309 -25.83 4.11 -2.87
C THR A 309 -26.97 3.36 -3.57
N SER A 310 -28.10 3.23 -2.88
CA SER A 310 -29.26 2.47 -3.35
C SER A 310 -30.53 3.03 -2.75
N VAL A 311 -31.65 2.82 -3.44
CA VAL A 311 -32.97 2.94 -2.82
C VAL A 311 -33.18 1.84 -1.77
N ASP A 312 -34.07 2.07 -0.79
CA ASP A 312 -34.38 1.14 0.32
C ASP A 312 -35.71 0.36 0.11
N HIS A 313 -36.26 0.39 -1.11
CA HIS A 313 -37.46 -0.36 -1.46
C HIS A 313 -37.17 -1.43 -2.53
N GLY A 314 -38.07 -2.41 -2.65
CA GLY A 314 -37.99 -3.48 -3.65
C GLY A 314 -38.44 -3.07 -5.05
N THR A 315 -38.58 -4.06 -5.93
CA THR A 315 -38.98 -3.88 -7.34
C THR A 315 -40.44 -3.51 -7.56
N ALA A 316 -41.30 -3.62 -6.53
CA ALA A 316 -42.71 -3.24 -6.55
C ALA A 316 -43.45 -3.72 -7.82
N PHE A 317 -43.40 -5.03 -8.07
CA PHE A 317 -44.00 -5.68 -9.25
C PHE A 317 -45.48 -5.36 -9.46
N ASP A 318 -46.22 -5.08 -8.39
CA ASP A 318 -47.62 -4.67 -8.43
C ASP A 318 -47.84 -3.25 -8.97
N GLN A 319 -46.79 -2.42 -9.01
CA GLN A 319 -46.82 -1.03 -9.52
C GLN A 319 -46.08 -0.85 -10.85
N ALA A 320 -45.37 -1.88 -11.32
CA ALA A 320 -44.58 -1.82 -12.54
C ALA A 320 -45.46 -1.62 -13.78
N GLY A 321 -45.04 -0.75 -14.69
CA GLY A 321 -45.75 -0.36 -15.90
C GLY A 321 -46.86 0.67 -15.68
N MET A 322 -47.15 1.08 -14.45
CA MET A 322 -48.24 2.03 -14.15
C MET A 322 -47.79 3.50 -14.16
N GLY A 323 -46.49 3.78 -14.08
CA GLY A 323 -45.98 5.15 -14.00
C GLY A 323 -46.34 5.86 -12.69
N THR A 324 -46.73 5.13 -11.65
CA THR A 324 -47.15 5.70 -10.35
C THR A 324 -46.03 5.73 -9.32
N ALA A 325 -44.93 5.01 -9.57
CA ALA A 325 -43.81 4.91 -8.65
C ALA A 325 -43.11 6.26 -8.39
N SER A 326 -42.79 6.52 -7.13
CA SER A 326 -42.08 7.73 -6.68
C SER A 326 -40.58 7.58 -6.87
N ASP A 327 -39.95 8.54 -7.52
CA ASP A 327 -38.50 8.62 -7.75
C ASP A 327 -37.74 9.32 -6.61
N ARG A 328 -38.42 9.72 -5.53
CA ARG A 328 -37.82 10.45 -4.41
C ARG A 328 -36.62 9.73 -3.78
N SER A 329 -36.75 8.45 -3.44
CA SER A 329 -35.64 7.67 -2.86
C SER A 329 -34.45 7.59 -3.81
N MET A 330 -34.69 7.45 -5.13
CA MET A 330 -33.63 7.46 -6.15
C MET A 330 -32.90 8.82 -6.19
N VAL A 331 -33.64 9.94 -6.14
CA VAL A 331 -33.05 11.28 -6.08
C VAL A 331 -32.23 11.50 -4.80
N GLU A 332 -32.68 10.98 -3.66
CA GLU A 332 -31.94 11.02 -2.40
C GLU A 332 -30.67 10.15 -2.47
N ALA A 333 -30.74 8.96 -3.07
CA ALA A 333 -29.57 8.08 -3.25
C ALA A 333 -28.51 8.73 -4.14
N ILE A 334 -28.94 9.40 -5.22
CA ILE A 334 -28.08 10.23 -6.08
C ILE A 334 -27.45 11.37 -5.27
N ARG A 335 -28.23 12.08 -4.44
CA ARG A 335 -27.71 13.19 -3.63
C ARG A 335 -26.61 12.72 -2.67
N TYR A 336 -26.82 11.59 -2.01
CA TYR A 336 -25.81 11.00 -1.13
C TYR A 336 -24.56 10.58 -1.90
N ALA A 337 -24.70 9.96 -3.08
CA ALA A 337 -23.56 9.62 -3.94
C ALA A 337 -22.74 10.87 -4.30
N VAL A 338 -23.42 11.98 -4.65
CA VAL A 338 -22.75 13.27 -4.91
C VAL A 338 -22.01 13.79 -3.68
N GLN A 339 -22.63 13.77 -2.50
CA GLN A 339 -22.00 14.23 -1.26
C GLN A 339 -20.74 13.42 -0.94
N LEU A 340 -20.84 12.09 -1.03
CA LEU A 340 -19.73 11.16 -0.81
C LEU A 340 -18.61 11.30 -1.86
N SER A 341 -18.93 11.75 -3.08
CA SER A 341 -17.94 11.92 -4.17
C SER A 341 -17.14 13.24 -4.06
N ARG A 342 -17.69 14.28 -3.44
CA ARG A 342 -17.09 15.64 -3.42
C ARG A 342 -15.90 15.80 -2.46
N THR A 343 -15.72 14.86 -1.56
CA THR A 343 -14.66 14.82 -0.54
C THR A 343 -13.62 13.73 -0.82
N ALA A 344 -13.79 12.96 -1.90
CA ALA A 344 -12.73 12.14 -2.43
C ALA A 344 -11.63 13.06 -2.99
N PRO A 345 -10.34 12.83 -2.68
CA PRO A 345 -9.27 13.63 -3.25
C PRO A 345 -9.32 13.47 -4.78
N PRO A 346 -9.10 14.54 -5.55
CA PRO A 346 -9.02 14.43 -6.99
C PRO A 346 -7.89 13.45 -7.34
N ARG A 347 -8.22 12.35 -8.02
CA ARG A 347 -7.20 11.58 -8.74
C ARG A 347 -6.56 12.52 -9.76
N PRO A 348 -5.22 12.51 -9.92
CA PRO A 348 -4.60 13.24 -11.00
C PRO A 348 -5.24 12.79 -12.33
N PRO A 349 -5.44 13.70 -13.29
CA PRO A 349 -6.18 13.43 -14.52
C PRO A 349 -5.56 12.31 -15.37
N GLU A 350 -4.29 11.97 -15.12
CA GLU A 350 -3.66 10.74 -15.57
C GLU A 350 -2.74 10.21 -14.44
N PRO A 351 -2.76 8.91 -14.10
CA PRO A 351 -1.75 8.32 -13.24
C PRO A 351 -0.40 8.45 -13.94
N THR A 352 0.50 9.26 -13.38
CA THR A 352 1.87 9.35 -13.87
C THR A 352 2.59 8.05 -13.51
N ARG A 353 2.48 7.03 -14.38
CA ARG A 353 3.36 5.84 -14.36
C ARG A 353 4.78 6.26 -14.76
N ARG A 354 5.42 7.09 -13.92
CA ARG A 354 6.78 7.59 -14.11
C ARG A 354 7.76 6.49 -13.71
N ALA A 355 8.73 6.23 -14.59
CA ALA A 355 9.79 5.28 -14.32
C ALA A 355 10.74 5.82 -13.23
N LEU A 356 11.20 4.94 -12.34
CA LEU A 356 12.24 5.26 -11.36
C LEU A 356 13.56 5.49 -12.10
N ARG A 357 14.10 6.72 -12.06
CA ARG A 357 15.39 7.06 -12.72
C ARG A 357 16.46 7.51 -11.75
N THR A 358 16.08 8.11 -10.63
CA THR A 358 17.04 8.55 -9.63
C THR A 358 16.61 8.06 -8.26
N LEU A 359 17.50 7.33 -7.59
CA LEU A 359 17.28 6.81 -6.26
C LEU A 359 18.33 7.40 -5.33
N LEU A 360 17.90 7.76 -4.13
CA LEU A 360 18.81 8.08 -3.02
C LEU A 360 18.83 6.88 -2.07
N ALA A 361 20.01 6.36 -1.73
CA ALA A 361 20.18 5.24 -0.82
C ALA A 361 20.97 5.64 0.42
N ASP A 362 20.64 5.01 1.54
CA ASP A 362 21.31 5.20 2.84
C ASP A 362 22.57 4.33 3.00
N ASP A 363 22.68 3.27 2.19
CA ASP A 363 23.80 2.33 2.22
C ASP A 363 24.04 1.61 0.88
N LEU A 364 25.30 1.23 0.65
CA LEU A 364 25.73 0.50 -0.54
C LEU A 364 25.03 -0.86 -0.73
N THR A 365 24.82 -1.63 0.34
CA THR A 365 24.22 -2.97 0.19
C THR A 365 22.78 -2.86 -0.31
N GLY A 366 22.00 -1.95 0.28
CA GLY A 366 20.66 -1.62 -0.16
C GLY A 366 20.61 -1.02 -1.56
N ALA A 367 21.57 -0.15 -1.90
CA ALA A 367 21.70 0.45 -3.21
C ALA A 367 21.92 -0.60 -4.31
N LEU A 368 22.89 -1.51 -4.11
CA LEU A 368 23.23 -2.53 -5.11
C LEU A 368 22.13 -3.60 -5.26
N ASP A 369 21.47 -4.02 -4.18
CA ASP A 369 20.32 -4.94 -4.23
C ASP A 369 19.15 -4.31 -5.00
N THR A 370 18.86 -3.04 -4.72
CA THR A 370 17.80 -2.30 -5.44
C THR A 370 18.15 -2.15 -6.92
N GLY A 371 19.40 -1.79 -7.23
CA GLY A 371 19.85 -1.63 -8.60
C GLY A 371 19.90 -2.94 -9.39
N MET A 372 20.24 -4.06 -8.76
CA MET A 372 20.13 -5.40 -9.37
C MET A 372 18.69 -5.66 -9.83
N GLN A 373 17.71 -5.47 -8.95
CA GLN A 373 16.31 -5.72 -9.25
C GLN A 373 15.79 -4.79 -10.36
N LEU A 374 16.23 -3.53 -10.38
CA LEU A 374 15.88 -2.59 -11.44
C LEU A 374 16.56 -2.93 -12.77
N ALA A 375 17.83 -3.35 -12.75
CA ALA A 375 18.56 -3.78 -13.93
C ALA A 375 17.89 -5.00 -14.58
N GLU A 376 17.46 -5.99 -13.78
CA GLU A 376 16.78 -7.19 -14.28
C GLU A 376 15.39 -6.89 -14.85
N ARG A 377 14.63 -5.98 -14.22
CA ARG A 377 13.25 -5.67 -14.62
C ARG A 377 13.15 -4.70 -15.80
N THR A 378 13.98 -3.65 -15.79
CA THR A 378 13.92 -2.56 -16.78
C THR A 378 14.91 -2.77 -17.91
N GLY A 379 16.04 -3.42 -17.61
CA GLY A 379 17.23 -3.51 -18.44
C GLY A 379 17.74 -2.16 -18.98
N SER A 380 17.41 -1.07 -18.29
CA SER A 380 18.13 0.20 -18.41
C SER A 380 19.53 0.05 -17.81
N PRO A 381 20.53 0.84 -18.26
CA PRO A 381 21.79 0.95 -17.55
C PRO A 381 21.53 1.39 -16.10
N VAL A 382 22.12 0.70 -15.12
CA VAL A 382 21.99 1.06 -13.70
C VAL A 382 23.38 1.25 -13.12
N ALA A 383 23.60 2.35 -12.41
CA ALA A 383 24.86 2.59 -11.73
C ALA A 383 24.62 3.17 -10.33
N CYS A 384 25.39 2.67 -9.37
CA CYS A 384 25.47 3.21 -8.03
C CYS A 384 26.72 4.09 -7.90
N VAL A 385 26.56 5.31 -7.40
CA VAL A 385 27.63 6.28 -7.17
C VAL A 385 27.57 6.79 -5.73
N TRP A 386 28.69 7.29 -5.21
CA TRP A 386 28.78 7.91 -3.88
C TRP A 386 29.55 9.23 -3.90
N ASP A 387 30.07 9.61 -5.08
CA ASP A 387 30.72 10.89 -5.34
C ASP A 387 29.79 11.78 -6.19
N PRO A 388 29.51 13.03 -5.78
CA PRO A 388 28.76 13.99 -6.59
C PRO A 388 29.32 14.18 -8.01
N ASP A 389 30.64 14.12 -8.19
CA ASP A 389 31.29 14.34 -9.48
C ASP A 389 31.03 13.17 -10.46
N ALA A 390 30.64 12.00 -9.94
CA ALA A 390 30.33 10.82 -10.74
C ALA A 390 28.87 10.78 -11.24
N ILE A 391 27.99 11.72 -10.83
CA ILE A 391 26.57 11.74 -11.22
C ILE A 391 26.39 11.81 -12.74
N ASP A 392 27.21 12.62 -13.42
CA ASP A 392 27.13 12.83 -14.87
C ASP A 392 27.70 11.65 -15.69
N SER A 393 28.40 10.72 -15.03
CA SER A 393 28.85 9.46 -15.67
C SER A 393 27.68 8.53 -16.02
N VAL A 394 26.54 8.68 -15.33
CA VAL A 394 25.36 7.87 -15.55
C VAL A 394 24.47 8.50 -16.62
N PRO A 395 24.09 7.78 -17.69
CA PRO A 395 23.23 8.31 -18.75
C PRO A 395 21.89 8.86 -18.21
N ARG A 396 21.34 9.90 -18.84
CA ARG A 396 20.05 10.50 -18.42
C ARG A 396 18.85 9.54 -18.53
N ASP A 397 18.93 8.56 -19.43
CA ASP A 397 17.98 7.47 -19.60
C ASP A 397 18.33 6.22 -18.76
N GLY A 398 19.50 6.20 -18.13
CA GLY A 398 19.89 5.24 -17.12
C GLY A 398 19.32 5.55 -15.75
N ILE A 399 19.39 4.54 -14.87
CA ILE A 399 18.99 4.61 -13.47
C ILE A 399 20.22 4.92 -12.63
N LEU A 400 20.19 6.07 -11.96
CA LEU A 400 21.21 6.52 -11.01
C LEU A 400 20.78 6.15 -9.59
N ILE A 401 21.66 5.50 -8.83
CA ILE A 401 21.49 5.29 -7.40
C ILE A 401 22.62 6.02 -6.67
N TYR A 402 22.30 7.08 -5.94
CA TYR A 402 23.28 7.80 -5.14
C TYR A 402 23.29 7.24 -3.71
N ASP A 403 24.40 6.63 -3.29
CA ASP A 403 24.61 6.19 -1.91
C ASP A 403 25.14 7.34 -1.05
N THR A 404 24.41 7.66 0.01
CA THR A 404 24.75 8.73 0.95
C THR A 404 25.62 8.24 2.11
N GLU A 405 25.80 6.93 2.25
CA GLU A 405 26.55 6.28 3.34
C GLU A 405 26.11 6.77 4.74
N SER A 406 24.81 7.04 4.89
CA SER A 406 24.25 7.69 6.07
C SER A 406 23.76 6.69 7.14
N ARG A 407 23.64 5.39 6.82
CA ARG A 407 23.11 4.34 7.73
C ARG A 407 23.69 4.39 9.15
N ASN A 408 25.00 4.58 9.30
CA ASN A 408 25.69 4.49 10.60
C ASN A 408 25.78 5.83 11.34
N GLN A 409 25.17 6.90 10.81
CA GLN A 409 25.18 8.23 11.44
C GLN A 409 24.08 8.34 12.50
N THR A 410 24.40 8.97 13.63
CA THR A 410 23.47 9.17 14.76
C THR A 410 23.11 10.64 14.92
N GLY A 411 21.81 10.94 15.13
CA GLY A 411 21.31 12.27 15.50
C GLY A 411 20.61 13.04 14.37
N ASP A 412 20.11 14.24 14.70
CA ASP A 412 19.52 15.20 13.77
C ASP A 412 20.62 16.03 13.11
N LEU A 413 21.19 15.55 12.00
CA LEU A 413 22.02 16.39 11.15
C LEU A 413 21.72 16.14 9.67
N PRO A 414 21.66 17.21 8.85
CA PRO A 414 21.99 17.09 7.45
C PRO A 414 23.50 16.85 7.41
N ALA A 415 23.92 15.64 7.07
CA ALA A 415 25.33 15.42 6.77
C ALA A 415 25.72 16.43 5.66
N PRO A 416 26.88 17.11 5.73
CA PRO A 416 27.37 17.91 4.61
C PRO A 416 27.43 17.12 3.28
N SER A 417 27.37 15.79 3.33
CA SER A 417 27.22 14.91 2.16
C SER A 417 25.80 14.90 1.56
N LEU A 418 24.73 14.98 2.36
CA LEU A 418 23.35 14.95 1.84
C LEU A 418 23.04 16.24 1.06
N ASP A 419 23.33 17.41 1.63
CA ASP A 419 23.10 18.69 0.95
C ASP A 419 23.90 18.80 -0.35
N ARG A 420 25.16 18.32 -0.33
CA ARG A 420 26.00 18.25 -1.54
C ARG A 420 25.41 17.30 -2.58
N ALA A 421 24.93 16.12 -2.17
CA ALA A 421 24.29 15.17 -3.07
C ALA A 421 23.01 15.75 -3.69
N LEU A 422 22.12 16.33 -2.87
CA LEU A 422 20.88 16.97 -3.35
C LEU A 422 21.18 18.13 -4.31
N ALA A 423 22.18 18.97 -3.99
CA ALA A 423 22.60 20.06 -4.85
C ALA A 423 23.16 19.56 -6.19
N ALA A 424 23.97 18.50 -6.18
CA ALA A 424 24.56 17.94 -7.39
C ALA A 424 23.51 17.23 -8.27
N LEU A 425 22.59 16.47 -7.67
CA LEU A 425 21.45 15.87 -8.37
C LEU A 425 20.56 16.94 -9.02
N SER A 426 20.26 18.01 -8.28
CA SER A 426 19.50 19.16 -8.79
C SER A 426 20.23 19.86 -9.95
N ALA A 427 21.55 20.10 -9.82
CA ALA A 427 22.37 20.68 -10.88
C ALA A 427 22.42 19.80 -12.15
N ALA A 428 22.43 18.48 -11.99
CA ALA A 428 22.33 17.52 -13.08
C ALA A 428 20.91 17.42 -13.70
N GLY A 429 19.92 18.10 -13.11
CA GLY A 429 18.52 18.05 -13.53
C GLY A 429 17.85 16.71 -13.22
N ARG A 430 18.28 16.03 -12.14
CA ARG A 430 17.76 14.74 -11.69
C ARG A 430 16.84 14.93 -10.49
N ARG A 431 15.54 14.72 -10.71
CA ARG A 431 14.52 14.56 -9.67
C ARG A 431 14.74 13.25 -8.93
N ILE A 432 14.51 13.22 -7.62
CA ILE A 432 14.58 11.99 -6.81
C ILE A 432 13.25 11.25 -6.93
N ASP A 433 13.28 10.02 -7.44
CA ASP A 433 12.07 9.21 -7.66
C ASP A 433 11.86 8.15 -6.58
N TYR A 434 12.90 7.83 -5.78
CA TYR A 434 12.84 6.83 -4.73
C TYR A 434 13.82 7.13 -3.61
N LEU A 435 13.42 6.88 -2.36
CA LEU A 435 14.31 6.89 -1.21
C LEU A 435 14.46 5.46 -0.65
N LYS A 436 15.62 4.87 -0.91
CA LYS A 436 16.01 3.56 -0.40
C LYS A 436 16.49 3.71 1.04
N ILE A 437 15.82 3.00 1.95
CA ILE A 437 16.12 2.97 3.39
C ILE A 437 16.46 1.56 3.85
N ASP A 438 17.23 1.45 4.93
CA ASP A 438 17.47 0.21 5.65
C ASP A 438 16.14 -0.38 6.14
N SER A 439 15.85 -1.62 5.76
CA SER A 439 14.61 -2.31 6.15
C SER A 439 14.52 -2.56 7.66
N THR A 440 15.65 -2.45 8.37
CA THR A 440 15.74 -2.52 9.84
C THR A 440 15.83 -1.12 10.46
N LEU A 441 15.42 -0.09 9.72
CA LEU A 441 15.19 1.27 10.21
C LEU A 441 16.42 1.97 10.83
N ARG A 442 17.63 1.53 10.48
CA ARG A 442 18.85 2.22 10.90
C ARG A 442 19.08 3.48 10.06
N GLY A 443 19.74 4.46 10.66
CA GLY A 443 20.13 5.70 10.00
C GLY A 443 19.07 6.80 10.04
N PRO A 444 19.40 7.98 9.50
CA PRO A 444 18.62 9.20 9.67
C PRO A 444 17.45 9.30 8.66
N VAL A 445 16.53 8.33 8.67
CA VAL A 445 15.43 8.24 7.69
C VAL A 445 14.52 9.46 7.70
N VAL A 446 14.07 9.89 8.87
CA VAL A 446 13.16 11.03 9.06
C VAL A 446 13.73 12.35 8.53
N PRO A 447 14.94 12.79 8.94
CA PRO A 447 15.51 14.03 8.41
C PRO A 447 15.86 13.92 6.92
N THR A 448 16.29 12.75 6.42
CA THR A 448 16.55 12.54 4.98
C THR A 448 15.27 12.71 4.16
N LEU A 449 14.17 12.09 4.59
CA LEU A 449 12.86 12.26 3.95
C LEU A 449 12.39 13.72 4.01
N GLY A 450 12.64 14.40 5.13
CA GLY A 450 12.38 15.84 5.28
C GLY A 450 13.05 16.67 4.19
N ALA A 451 14.37 16.51 4.04
CA ALA A 451 15.16 17.25 3.05
C ALA A 451 14.69 16.98 1.61
N VAL A 452 14.38 15.74 1.27
CA VAL A 452 13.86 15.40 -0.08
C VAL A 452 12.48 16.02 -0.32
N LEU A 453 11.56 15.98 0.65
CA LEU A 453 10.22 16.56 0.50
C LEU A 453 10.21 18.11 0.49
N GLU A 454 11.22 18.75 1.07
CA GLU A 454 11.38 20.21 1.04
C GLU A 454 11.75 20.74 -0.36
N SER A 455 12.26 19.88 -1.26
CA SER A 455 12.49 20.22 -2.67
C SER A 455 11.19 20.54 -3.45
N GLY A 456 10.03 20.09 -2.94
CA GLY A 456 8.72 20.32 -3.56
C GLY A 456 8.38 19.42 -4.75
N GLU A 457 9.20 18.39 -5.02
CA GLU A 457 9.02 17.50 -6.18
C GLU A 457 7.91 16.45 -6.03
N HIS A 458 7.39 16.25 -4.80
CA HIS A 458 6.35 15.28 -4.47
C HIS A 458 5.35 15.86 -3.46
N PRO A 459 4.04 15.55 -3.58
CA PRO A 459 3.01 16.00 -2.65
C PRO A 459 3.11 15.35 -1.26
N GLY A 460 3.73 14.17 -1.18
CA GLY A 460 3.86 13.38 0.04
C GLY A 460 4.72 12.14 -0.18
N ALA A 461 4.75 11.24 0.79
CA ALA A 461 5.55 10.02 0.74
C ALA A 461 4.77 8.78 1.21
N LEU A 462 4.99 7.67 0.51
CA LEU A 462 4.65 6.32 0.96
C LEU A 462 5.91 5.71 1.61
N VAL A 463 5.83 5.31 2.87
CA VAL A 463 6.94 4.68 3.60
C VAL A 463 6.61 3.22 3.89
N CYS A 464 7.37 2.28 3.32
CA CYS A 464 7.24 0.85 3.63
C CYS A 464 8.60 0.15 3.66
N PRO A 465 9.16 -0.15 4.85
CA PRO A 465 10.43 -0.85 4.98
C PRO A 465 10.35 -2.37 4.74
N ALA A 466 9.15 -2.93 4.50
CA ALA A 466 8.95 -4.37 4.38
C ALA A 466 9.81 -4.98 3.26
N LEU A 467 10.31 -6.19 3.50
CA LEU A 467 11.01 -7.02 2.53
C LEU A 467 10.65 -8.51 2.78
N PRO A 468 9.41 -8.92 2.42
CA PRO A 468 8.83 -10.21 2.82
C PRO A 468 9.65 -11.42 2.38
N ALA A 469 10.27 -11.36 1.20
CA ALA A 469 11.16 -12.40 0.67
C ALA A 469 12.35 -12.74 1.59
N GLN A 470 12.65 -11.89 2.57
CA GLN A 470 13.71 -12.07 3.54
C GLN A 470 13.17 -11.92 4.99
N GLY A 471 11.92 -12.33 5.22
CA GLY A 471 11.33 -12.41 6.56
C GLY A 471 10.92 -11.07 7.19
N ARG A 472 11.13 -9.94 6.51
CA ARG A 472 10.82 -8.61 7.04
C ARG A 472 9.44 -8.16 6.63
N THR A 473 8.54 -7.98 7.59
CA THR A 473 7.16 -7.53 7.36
C THR A 473 6.83 -6.31 8.19
N VAL A 474 5.77 -5.59 7.80
CA VAL A 474 5.23 -4.47 8.57
C VAL A 474 3.78 -4.76 8.89
N GLN A 475 3.42 -4.71 10.17
CA GLN A 475 2.09 -5.02 10.66
C GLN A 475 1.71 -4.05 11.77
N ALA A 476 0.56 -3.39 11.62
CA ALA A 476 0.07 -2.38 12.56
C ALA A 476 1.14 -1.30 12.85
N GLY A 477 1.87 -0.87 11.83
CA GLY A 477 2.94 0.12 11.96
C GLY A 477 4.23 -0.38 12.61
N GLN A 478 4.35 -1.66 12.95
CA GLN A 478 5.57 -2.26 13.52
C GLN A 478 6.33 -3.08 12.49
N VAL A 479 7.66 -2.96 12.50
CA VAL A 479 8.55 -3.81 11.67
C VAL A 479 8.84 -5.11 12.43
N LEU A 480 8.64 -6.24 11.75
CA LEU A 480 8.93 -7.57 12.27
C LEU A 480 9.96 -8.27 11.39
N LEU A 481 10.86 -9.02 12.01
CA LEU A 481 11.79 -9.95 11.37
C LEU A 481 11.40 -11.36 11.79
N ASP A 482 11.00 -12.21 10.83
CA ASP A 482 10.56 -13.58 11.08
C ASP A 482 9.45 -13.67 12.16
N ASN A 483 8.53 -12.69 12.13
CA ASN A 483 7.44 -12.47 13.10
C ASN A 483 7.86 -12.03 14.51
N ILE A 484 9.14 -11.69 14.72
CA ILE A 484 9.64 -11.11 15.97
C ILE A 484 9.71 -9.58 15.80
N PRO A 485 9.17 -8.77 16.73
CA PRO A 485 9.33 -7.32 16.69
C PRO A 485 10.80 -6.93 16.57
N LEU A 486 11.12 -6.03 15.64
CA LEU A 486 12.52 -5.67 15.35
C LEU A 486 13.36 -5.35 16.60
N PRO A 487 12.87 -4.60 17.61
CA PRO A 487 13.64 -4.30 18.82
C PRO A 487 14.01 -5.53 19.64
N GLU A 488 13.31 -6.65 19.50
CA GLU A 488 13.57 -7.89 20.24
C GLU A 488 14.55 -8.82 19.52
N THR A 489 14.99 -8.45 18.32
CA THR A 489 15.91 -9.25 17.51
C THR A 489 17.36 -8.89 17.79
N ASP A 490 18.28 -9.80 17.50
CA ASP A 490 19.73 -9.54 17.56
C ASP A 490 20.15 -8.31 16.72
N ILE A 491 19.44 -8.04 15.62
CA ILE A 491 19.69 -6.88 14.76
C ILE A 491 19.20 -5.58 15.41
N GLY A 492 18.04 -5.59 16.06
CA GLY A 492 17.50 -4.43 16.76
C GLY A 492 18.27 -4.06 18.03
N GLN A 493 18.84 -5.07 18.70
CA GLN A 493 19.66 -4.92 19.90
C GLN A 493 21.17 -4.67 19.60
N ASP A 494 21.55 -4.42 18.33
CA ASP A 494 22.95 -4.17 17.98
C ASP A 494 23.51 -2.97 18.76
N PRO A 495 24.54 -3.15 19.60
CA PRO A 495 25.06 -2.10 20.47
C PRO A 495 25.79 -0.96 19.72
N LEU A 496 26.16 -1.16 18.44
CA LEU A 496 26.81 -0.16 17.59
C LEU A 496 25.80 0.61 16.73
N SER A 497 24.67 0.01 16.42
CA SER A 497 23.62 0.55 15.55
C SER A 497 22.25 0.00 15.93
N PRO A 498 21.74 0.32 17.14
CA PRO A 498 20.47 -0.20 17.60
C PRO A 498 19.32 0.35 16.76
N SER A 499 18.24 -0.41 16.69
CA SER A 499 17.00 0.01 16.04
C SER A 499 15.85 -0.19 16.99
N ASP A 500 15.21 0.91 17.39
CA ASP A 500 14.04 0.92 18.28
C ASP A 500 12.74 0.50 17.56
N GLY A 501 12.82 0.21 16.25
CA GLY A 501 11.68 -0.19 15.43
C GLY A 501 10.61 0.90 15.27
N ALA A 502 10.86 2.13 15.74
CA ALA A 502 9.83 3.14 16.00
C ALA A 502 9.87 4.32 15.00
N LEU A 503 9.71 4.04 13.71
CA LEU A 503 9.68 5.11 12.69
C LEU A 503 8.40 5.95 12.72
N LEU A 504 7.25 5.31 12.96
CA LEU A 504 5.96 5.98 12.93
C LEU A 504 5.82 7.10 13.99
N PRO A 505 6.20 6.90 15.27
CA PRO A 505 6.25 7.98 16.25
C PRO A 505 7.16 9.15 15.85
N GLN A 506 8.30 8.87 15.22
CA GLN A 506 9.23 9.90 14.77
C GLN A 506 8.64 10.73 13.62
N PHE A 507 7.93 10.10 12.67
CA PHE A 507 7.17 10.83 11.65
C PHE A 507 6.12 11.75 12.29
N VAL A 508 5.35 11.23 13.25
CA VAL A 508 4.33 12.00 13.96
C VAL A 508 4.95 13.19 14.70
N ALA A 509 6.11 13.01 15.32
CA ALA A 509 6.83 14.09 16.01
C ALA A 509 7.28 15.20 15.03
N ARG A 510 7.72 14.84 13.81
CA ARG A 510 8.23 15.78 12.81
C ARG A 510 7.14 16.51 12.02
N TRP A 511 6.10 15.81 11.56
CA TRP A 511 5.05 16.36 10.69
C TRP A 511 3.70 16.61 11.40
N GLY A 512 3.52 16.08 12.62
CA GLY A 512 2.28 16.16 13.38
C GLY A 512 1.29 15.04 13.04
N GLN A 513 0.46 14.66 14.01
CA GLN A 513 -0.49 13.53 13.89
C GLN A 513 -1.45 13.65 12.70
N HIS A 514 -1.80 14.86 12.27
CA HIS A 514 -2.75 15.07 11.17
C HIS A 514 -2.11 14.83 9.79
N ALA A 515 -0.79 14.96 9.69
CA ALA A 515 -0.05 14.82 8.44
C ALA A 515 0.56 13.42 8.27
N VAL A 516 0.38 12.53 9.25
CA VAL A 516 0.93 11.17 9.23
C VAL A 516 -0.18 10.16 9.46
N ALA A 517 -0.26 9.16 8.59
CA ALA A 517 -1.19 8.05 8.72
C ALA A 517 -0.44 6.72 8.57
N SER A 518 -1.06 5.63 9.00
CA SER A 518 -0.55 4.28 8.78
C SER A 518 -1.68 3.32 8.43
N GLY A 519 -1.35 2.21 7.77
CA GLY A 519 -2.31 1.19 7.39
C GLY A 519 -1.91 0.45 6.13
N THR A 520 -2.87 -0.22 5.50
CA THR A 520 -2.66 -1.00 4.29
C THR A 520 -2.83 -0.16 3.02
N ALA A 521 -2.59 -0.74 1.85
CA ALA A 521 -2.87 -0.08 0.56
C ALA A 521 -4.31 0.42 0.40
N GLN A 522 -5.28 -0.21 1.08
CA GLN A 522 -6.69 0.18 1.03
C GLN A 522 -6.95 1.47 1.82
N ASP A 523 -6.15 1.74 2.84
CA ASP A 523 -6.33 2.89 3.73
C ASP A 523 -5.66 4.16 3.15
N LEU A 524 -4.69 4.00 2.24
CA LEU A 524 -3.92 5.10 1.65
C LEU A 524 -4.78 6.20 1.00
N PRO A 525 -5.72 5.89 0.07
CA PRO A 525 -6.57 6.92 -0.53
C PRO A 525 -7.32 7.78 0.50
N GLN A 526 -7.79 7.15 1.57
CA GLN A 526 -8.54 7.81 2.61
C GLN A 526 -7.64 8.63 3.54
N ALA A 527 -6.44 8.14 3.84
CA ALA A 527 -5.45 8.90 4.59
C ALA A 527 -5.07 10.19 3.87
N LEU A 528 -4.80 10.12 2.56
CA LEU A 528 -4.53 11.30 1.73
C LEU A 528 -5.73 12.26 1.72
N ALA A 529 -6.95 11.73 1.65
CA ALA A 529 -8.18 12.53 1.73
C ALA A 529 -8.30 13.34 3.04
N ARG A 530 -7.75 12.80 4.15
CA ARG A 530 -7.72 13.47 5.46
C ARG A 530 -6.57 14.48 5.60
N GLY A 531 -5.74 14.64 4.57
CA GLY A 531 -4.59 15.54 4.58
C GLY A 531 -3.27 14.89 5.03
N ALA A 532 -3.21 13.55 5.11
CA ALA A 532 -1.94 12.88 5.39
C ALA A 532 -0.94 13.19 4.27
N ARG A 533 0.25 13.61 4.67
CA ARG A 533 1.41 13.85 3.79
C ARG A 533 2.36 12.66 3.79
N ILE A 534 2.47 11.96 4.91
CA ILE A 534 3.29 10.76 5.09
C ILE A 534 2.37 9.57 5.39
N PHE A 535 2.48 8.50 4.62
CA PHE A 535 1.72 7.27 4.85
C PHE A 535 2.68 6.11 5.14
N PHE A 536 2.68 5.61 6.37
CA PHE A 536 3.49 4.46 6.80
C PHE A 536 2.72 3.16 6.57
N ALA A 537 3.14 2.38 5.59
CA ALA A 537 2.35 1.27 5.08
C ALA A 537 2.75 -0.10 5.64
N ASP A 538 1.71 -0.87 5.95
CA ASP A 538 1.77 -2.28 6.32
C ASP A 538 1.88 -3.17 5.07
N ALA A 539 2.80 -4.13 5.11
CA ALA A 539 2.96 -5.15 4.07
C ALA A 539 3.49 -6.46 4.66
N LYS A 540 2.77 -7.55 4.38
CA LYS A 540 3.13 -8.91 4.84
C LYS A 540 3.64 -9.79 3.70
N SER A 541 3.43 -9.37 2.46
CA SER A 541 3.74 -10.14 1.25
C SER A 541 4.15 -9.23 0.09
N ASP A 542 4.81 -9.80 -0.92
CA ASP A 542 5.14 -9.08 -2.16
C ASP A 542 3.89 -8.65 -2.94
N ALA A 543 2.74 -9.28 -2.68
CA ALA A 543 1.46 -8.84 -3.24
C ALA A 543 0.94 -7.56 -2.56
N ASP A 544 1.19 -7.40 -1.25
CA ASP A 544 0.90 -6.14 -0.54
C ASP A 544 1.78 -5.01 -1.06
N LEU A 545 3.08 -5.28 -1.23
CA LEU A 545 4.02 -4.31 -1.81
C LEU A 545 3.59 -3.85 -3.21
N ARG A 546 3.13 -4.76 -4.07
CA ARG A 546 2.60 -4.42 -5.41
C ARG A 546 1.37 -3.52 -5.34
N ARG A 547 0.39 -3.86 -4.50
CA ARG A 547 -0.79 -3.01 -4.30
C ARG A 547 -0.42 -1.63 -3.77
N LEU A 548 0.51 -1.54 -2.82
CA LEU A 548 0.99 -0.27 -2.27
C LEU A 548 1.65 0.59 -3.34
N ALA A 549 2.55 -0.03 -4.12
CA ALA A 549 3.24 0.61 -5.23
C ALA A 549 2.28 1.14 -6.30
N GLU A 550 1.29 0.33 -6.71
CA GLU A 550 0.25 0.72 -7.67
C GLU A 550 -0.58 1.90 -7.14
N THR A 551 -1.13 1.78 -5.94
CA THR A 551 -1.95 2.84 -5.35
C THR A 551 -1.15 4.13 -5.13
N ALA A 552 0.06 4.06 -4.59
CA ALA A 552 0.86 5.26 -4.34
C ALA A 552 1.31 5.97 -5.62
N ALA A 553 1.57 5.23 -6.69
CA ALA A 553 1.88 5.80 -7.99
C ALA A 553 0.69 6.57 -8.59
N GLU A 554 -0.57 6.20 -8.29
CA GLU A 554 -1.76 6.98 -8.68
C GLU A 554 -1.78 8.37 -8.04
N TYR A 555 -1.09 8.58 -6.92
CA TYR A 555 -1.08 9.85 -6.18
C TYR A 555 0.26 10.61 -6.28
N ASP A 556 1.18 10.17 -7.15
CA ASP A 556 2.54 10.73 -7.32
C ASP A 556 3.32 10.86 -5.99
N LEU A 557 3.08 9.95 -5.04
CA LEU A 557 3.82 9.96 -3.77
C LEU A 557 5.25 9.48 -3.98
N LEU A 558 6.20 10.07 -3.24
CA LEU A 558 7.57 9.57 -3.17
C LEU A 558 7.57 8.18 -2.50
N PRO A 559 8.00 7.11 -3.18
CA PRO A 559 8.26 5.85 -2.51
C PRO A 559 9.51 5.91 -1.62
N VAL A 560 9.35 5.45 -0.39
CA VAL A 560 10.40 5.33 0.61
C VAL A 560 10.38 3.90 1.16
N GLY A 561 11.41 3.10 0.92
CA GLY A 561 11.33 1.70 1.33
C GLY A 561 12.55 0.85 1.01
N SER A 562 12.38 -0.46 1.16
CA SER A 562 13.41 -1.47 0.88
C SER A 562 13.58 -1.72 -0.63
N ALA A 563 14.47 -2.62 -1.03
CA ALA A 563 14.58 -3.04 -2.43
C ALA A 563 13.28 -3.73 -2.93
N GLY A 564 12.52 -4.36 -2.04
CA GLY A 564 11.26 -5.03 -2.39
C GLY A 564 10.17 -4.07 -2.87
N LEU A 565 10.05 -2.88 -2.25
CA LEU A 565 9.10 -1.86 -2.71
C LEU A 565 9.53 -1.27 -4.06
N ALA A 566 10.83 -1.08 -4.30
CA ALA A 566 11.35 -0.66 -5.61
C ALA A 566 11.06 -1.72 -6.69
N ALA A 567 11.18 -3.01 -6.38
CA ALA A 567 10.79 -4.10 -7.26
C ALA A 567 9.28 -4.24 -7.47
N ALA A 568 8.47 -3.74 -6.55
CA ALA A 568 7.03 -3.69 -6.71
C ALA A 568 6.55 -2.48 -7.52
N TRP A 569 7.37 -1.43 -7.63
CA TRP A 569 7.00 -0.17 -8.28
C TRP A 569 6.60 -0.37 -9.75
N PRO A 570 5.51 0.26 -10.24
CA PRO A 570 5.08 0.09 -11.62
C PRO A 570 6.15 0.57 -12.59
N ALA A 571 6.56 -0.30 -13.52
CA ALA A 571 7.53 0.03 -14.57
C ALA A 571 7.04 -0.56 -15.90
N ALA A 572 7.40 0.08 -17.01
CA ALA A 572 7.21 -0.52 -18.33
C ALA A 572 8.11 -1.76 -18.42
N ALA A 573 7.51 -2.95 -18.55
CA ALA A 573 8.24 -4.22 -18.64
C ALA A 573 9.08 -4.29 -19.92
N LYS A 574 10.26 -4.92 -19.84
CA LYS A 574 11.04 -5.31 -21.03
C LYS A 574 10.41 -6.50 -21.75
N SER A 575 10.58 -6.52 -23.06
CA SER A 575 10.24 -7.60 -24.00
C SER A 575 11.26 -8.74 -24.04
N ASN A 576 12.38 -8.65 -23.32
CA ASN A 576 13.41 -9.70 -23.33
C ASN A 576 14.20 -9.72 -21.99
N PRO A 577 14.22 -10.85 -21.25
CA PRO A 577 14.96 -10.98 -19.99
C PRO A 577 16.49 -11.02 -20.21
N LEU A 578 17.25 -10.54 -19.22
CA LEU A 578 18.71 -10.70 -19.18
C LEU A 578 19.08 -12.21 -18.99
N PRO A 579 20.27 -12.65 -19.47
CA PRO A 579 20.69 -14.05 -19.36
C PRO A 579 20.77 -14.55 -17.91
N THR A 580 20.47 -15.83 -17.71
CA THR A 580 20.14 -16.44 -16.40
C THR A 580 21.33 -16.80 -15.50
N SER A 581 22.59 -16.58 -15.88
CA SER A 581 23.78 -16.64 -14.99
C SER A 581 25.03 -16.08 -15.70
N PRO A 582 25.81 -15.16 -15.08
CA PRO A 582 27.06 -14.67 -15.67
C PRO A 582 28.21 -15.67 -15.50
N ARG A 583 29.23 -15.59 -16.38
CA ARG A 583 30.55 -16.18 -16.11
C ARG A 583 31.45 -15.13 -15.46
N LEU A 584 32.05 -15.47 -14.33
CA LEU A 584 32.89 -14.58 -13.51
C LEU A 584 34.37 -14.74 -13.91
N PRO A 585 35.07 -13.68 -14.34
CA PRO A 585 36.50 -13.77 -14.64
C PRO A 585 37.31 -14.17 -13.41
N GLY A 586 38.12 -15.23 -13.53
CA GLY A 586 39.06 -15.65 -12.49
C GLY A 586 40.37 -14.84 -12.50
N PRO A 587 41.18 -14.91 -11.43
CA PRO A 587 40.85 -15.53 -10.14
C PRO A 587 39.82 -14.71 -9.34
N LEU A 588 39.01 -15.39 -8.53
CA LEU A 588 38.05 -14.82 -7.60
C LEU A 588 38.73 -14.52 -6.26
N VAL A 589 38.47 -13.33 -5.72
CA VAL A 589 38.89 -12.99 -4.35
C VAL A 589 37.68 -12.68 -3.49
N PHE A 590 37.47 -13.51 -2.48
CA PHE A 590 36.46 -13.33 -1.44
C PHE A 590 37.05 -12.50 -0.30
N LEU A 591 36.55 -11.28 -0.12
CA LEU A 591 36.87 -10.42 1.03
C LEU A 591 35.77 -10.57 2.06
N CYS A 592 36.02 -11.38 3.09
CA CYS A 592 35.05 -11.66 4.14
C CYS A 592 35.24 -10.71 5.32
N GLY A 593 34.38 -9.69 5.39
CA GLY A 593 34.38 -8.71 6.46
C GLY A 593 33.13 -8.75 7.34
N SER A 594 32.25 -9.74 7.17
CA SER A 594 30.99 -9.80 7.91
C SER A 594 31.09 -10.66 9.18
N PRO A 595 30.70 -10.13 10.35
CA PRO A 595 30.58 -10.90 11.60
C PRO A 595 29.26 -11.66 11.73
N ALA A 596 28.43 -11.72 10.69
CA ALA A 596 27.16 -12.44 10.77
C ALA A 596 27.37 -13.96 10.78
N GLN A 597 26.57 -14.70 11.55
CA GLN A 597 26.65 -16.17 11.61
C GLN A 597 26.52 -16.79 10.21
N ARG A 598 25.58 -16.29 9.39
CA ARG A 598 25.37 -16.78 8.03
C ARG A 598 26.62 -16.72 7.15
N SER A 599 27.39 -15.64 7.24
CA SER A 599 28.63 -15.51 6.46
C SER A 599 29.73 -16.45 6.98
N ARG A 600 29.80 -16.69 8.30
CA ARG A 600 30.73 -17.67 8.88
C ARG A 600 30.45 -19.09 8.39
N ASP A 601 29.18 -19.48 8.40
CA ASP A 601 28.78 -20.83 7.97
C ASP A 601 29.13 -21.06 6.50
N GLN A 602 28.90 -20.04 5.65
CA GLN A 602 29.27 -20.05 4.23
C GLN A 602 30.78 -20.15 4.02
N VAL A 603 31.57 -19.42 4.81
CA VAL A 603 33.04 -19.47 4.78
C VAL A 603 33.56 -20.84 5.21
N ALA A 604 33.07 -21.37 6.33
CA ALA A 604 33.46 -22.70 6.81
C ALA A 604 33.14 -23.77 5.77
N ARG A 605 31.97 -23.67 5.14
CA ARG A 605 31.52 -24.59 4.09
C ARG A 605 32.39 -24.54 2.84
N VAL A 606 32.71 -23.34 2.33
CA VAL A 606 33.53 -23.22 1.12
C VAL A 606 34.96 -23.73 1.35
N LEU A 607 35.52 -23.53 2.55
CA LEU A 607 36.85 -24.04 2.91
C LEU A 607 36.89 -25.57 3.04
N GLU A 608 35.79 -26.19 3.45
CA GLU A 608 35.64 -27.65 3.50
C GLU A 608 35.57 -28.25 2.09
N ASP A 609 34.78 -27.64 1.21
CA ASP A 609 34.46 -28.20 -0.12
C ASP A 609 35.44 -27.78 -1.23
N GLN A 610 36.27 -26.74 -1.03
CA GLN A 610 37.23 -26.22 -2.03
C GLN A 610 38.67 -26.22 -1.50
N PRO A 611 39.39 -27.35 -1.53
CA PRO A 611 40.74 -27.46 -0.96
C PRO A 611 41.81 -26.64 -1.71
N ASP A 612 41.54 -26.27 -2.96
CA ASP A 612 42.43 -25.43 -3.79
C ASP A 612 42.26 -23.92 -3.52
N LEU A 613 41.26 -23.53 -2.72
CA LEU A 613 41.01 -22.15 -2.30
C LEU A 613 42.08 -21.71 -1.31
N VAL A 614 42.84 -20.65 -1.64
CA VAL A 614 43.86 -20.14 -0.74
C VAL A 614 43.20 -19.34 0.38
N HIS A 615 43.27 -19.84 1.61
CA HIS A 615 42.75 -19.14 2.79
C HIS A 615 43.85 -18.28 3.43
N LEU A 616 43.65 -16.96 3.40
CA LEU A 616 44.47 -16.00 4.12
C LEU A 616 43.69 -15.50 5.34
N HIS A 617 44.24 -15.75 6.51
CA HIS A 617 43.59 -15.49 7.79
C HIS A 617 44.50 -14.64 8.69
N PRO A 618 44.52 -13.31 8.52
CA PRO A 618 45.27 -12.42 9.40
C PRO A 618 44.75 -12.50 10.84
N ALA A 619 45.66 -12.69 11.80
CA ALA A 619 45.30 -12.82 13.21
C ALA A 619 44.60 -11.56 13.74
N ARG A 620 43.44 -11.74 14.41
CA ARG A 620 42.63 -10.63 14.94
C ARG A 620 43.44 -9.65 15.80
N ALA A 621 44.30 -10.14 16.69
CA ALA A 621 45.11 -9.30 17.56
C ALA A 621 46.03 -8.35 16.78
N ALA A 622 46.46 -8.71 15.57
CA ALA A 622 47.25 -7.86 14.68
C ALA A 622 46.38 -6.91 13.85
N LEU A 623 45.16 -7.34 13.47
CA LEU A 623 44.19 -6.49 12.77
C LEU A 623 43.69 -5.33 13.63
N THR A 624 43.56 -5.52 14.94
CA THR A 624 43.12 -4.49 15.90
C THR A 624 44.27 -3.78 16.62
N ALA A 625 45.53 -4.15 16.33
CA ALA A 625 46.68 -3.49 16.93
C ALA A 625 46.82 -2.04 16.43
N PRO A 626 47.42 -1.13 17.22
CA PRO A 626 47.66 0.25 16.80
C PRO A 626 48.48 0.34 15.51
N ASP A 627 48.20 1.37 14.71
CA ASP A 627 48.99 1.70 13.53
C ASP A 627 50.48 1.89 13.87
N GLY A 628 51.36 1.36 13.02
CA GLY A 628 52.81 1.37 13.22
C GLY A 628 53.36 0.30 14.18
N SER A 629 52.51 -0.51 14.81
CA SER A 629 52.98 -1.64 15.63
C SER A 629 53.64 -2.73 14.78
N ALA A 630 54.70 -3.36 15.31
CA ALA A 630 55.44 -4.40 14.60
C ALA A 630 54.55 -5.60 14.21
N ALA A 631 53.60 -5.97 15.08
CA ALA A 631 52.65 -7.05 14.83
C ALA A 631 51.73 -6.74 13.62
N ARG A 632 51.21 -5.50 13.55
CA ARG A 632 50.37 -5.06 12.42
C ARG A 632 51.18 -4.97 11.13
N ALA A 633 52.37 -4.37 11.15
CA ALA A 633 53.23 -4.27 9.97
C ALA A 633 53.63 -5.64 9.39
N ALA A 634 53.99 -6.59 10.27
CA ALA A 634 54.29 -7.97 9.86
C ALA A 634 53.07 -8.68 9.25
N MET A 635 51.89 -8.52 9.86
CA MET A 635 50.63 -9.07 9.34
C MET A 635 50.26 -8.49 7.96
N LEU A 636 50.35 -7.17 7.79
CA LEU A 636 50.07 -6.51 6.51
C LEU A 636 50.98 -7.03 5.40
N THR A 637 52.28 -7.13 5.68
CA THR A 637 53.29 -7.63 4.73
C THR A 637 53.05 -9.09 4.37
N SER A 638 52.89 -9.96 5.38
CA SER A 638 52.64 -11.39 5.17
C SER A 638 51.38 -11.65 4.35
N THR A 639 50.31 -10.90 4.62
CA THR A 639 49.03 -11.05 3.91
C THR A 639 49.14 -10.53 2.48
N HIS A 640 49.82 -9.40 2.28
CA HIS A 640 50.12 -8.85 0.96
C HIS A 640 50.90 -9.84 0.09
N ASP A 641 51.96 -10.45 0.62
CA ASP A 641 52.77 -11.43 -0.10
C ASP A 641 51.99 -12.71 -0.42
N GLY A 642 51.15 -13.17 0.51
CA GLY A 642 50.26 -14.31 0.32
C GLY A 642 49.25 -14.06 -0.81
N LEU A 643 48.58 -12.90 -0.79
CA LEU A 643 47.66 -12.47 -1.86
C LEU A 643 48.38 -12.44 -3.22
N ASN A 644 49.55 -11.80 -3.26
CA ASN A 644 50.31 -11.65 -4.48
C ASN A 644 50.76 -12.97 -5.08
N ARG A 645 51.17 -13.92 -4.25
CA ARG A 645 51.57 -15.26 -4.71
C ARG A 645 50.38 -16.01 -5.30
N ALA A 646 49.28 -16.09 -4.55
CA ALA A 646 48.10 -16.84 -4.97
C ALA A 646 47.50 -16.31 -6.28
N LEU A 647 47.41 -14.98 -6.42
CA LEU A 647 46.82 -14.36 -7.61
C LEU A 647 47.71 -14.49 -8.86
N ARG A 648 49.05 -14.50 -8.71
CA ARG A 648 49.97 -14.81 -9.83
C ARG A 648 49.88 -16.27 -10.27
N GLU A 649 49.55 -17.18 -9.35
CA GLU A 649 49.29 -18.59 -9.63
C GLU A 649 47.88 -18.83 -10.21
N GLY A 650 47.04 -17.79 -10.34
CA GLY A 650 45.66 -17.91 -10.83
C GLY A 650 44.72 -18.64 -9.87
N LYS A 651 45.06 -18.69 -8.58
CA LYS A 651 44.24 -19.33 -7.54
C LYS A 651 43.20 -18.37 -7.00
N ASP A 652 42.04 -18.92 -6.65
CA ASP A 652 41.03 -18.18 -5.90
C ASP A 652 41.50 -17.99 -4.46
N VAL A 653 41.11 -16.87 -3.86
CA VAL A 653 41.56 -16.49 -2.51
C VAL A 653 40.36 -16.15 -1.64
N LEU A 654 40.34 -16.67 -0.42
CA LEU A 654 39.49 -16.18 0.65
C LEU A 654 40.35 -15.42 1.66
N LEU A 655 40.13 -14.11 1.74
CA LEU A 655 40.71 -13.26 2.77
C LEU A 655 39.68 -13.05 3.88
N ASP A 656 39.87 -13.73 5.00
CA ASP A 656 38.98 -13.69 6.16
C ASP A 656 39.44 -12.63 7.16
N LEU A 657 38.72 -11.50 7.19
CA LEU A 657 39.03 -10.34 8.02
C LEU A 657 38.29 -10.35 9.35
N VAL A 658 37.38 -11.32 9.57
CA VAL A 658 36.53 -11.32 10.76
C VAL A 658 36.56 -12.67 11.46
N HIS A 659 37.21 -12.66 12.62
CA HIS A 659 36.98 -13.68 13.64
C HIS A 659 36.15 -13.09 14.78
N VAL A 660 35.05 -13.78 15.11
CA VAL A 660 34.18 -13.60 16.30
C VAL A 660 32.96 -12.65 16.12
N SER A 661 31.77 -13.14 16.51
CA SER A 661 30.48 -12.41 16.54
C SER A 661 30.61 -11.03 17.17
N LYS A 662 29.87 -10.02 16.65
CA LYS A 662 29.74 -8.68 17.23
C LYS A 662 29.48 -8.72 18.75
N ASP A 663 28.69 -9.68 19.24
CA ASP A 663 28.36 -9.80 20.67
C ASP A 663 29.59 -10.10 21.53
N ARG A 664 30.49 -10.94 21.01
CA ARG A 664 31.77 -11.25 21.68
C ARG A 664 32.80 -10.14 21.48
N ILE A 665 32.70 -9.32 20.41
CA ILE A 665 33.49 -8.08 20.24
C ILE A 665 33.12 -7.11 21.36
N VAL A 666 31.84 -6.82 21.53
CA VAL A 666 31.35 -5.85 22.51
C VAL A 666 31.56 -6.34 23.93
N ALA A 667 31.35 -7.64 24.20
CA ALA A 667 31.62 -8.24 25.50
C ALA A 667 33.11 -8.25 25.88
N ALA A 668 34.03 -8.33 24.89
CA ALA A 668 35.47 -8.30 25.14
C ALA A 668 36.05 -6.88 25.19
N GLU A 669 35.43 -5.89 24.54
CA GLU A 669 36.03 -4.57 24.28
C GLU A 669 35.54 -3.45 25.22
N GLY A 670 34.70 -3.77 26.22
CA GLY A 670 34.35 -2.90 27.35
C GLY A 670 33.56 -1.62 27.02
N SER A 671 33.57 -1.13 25.77
CA SER A 671 32.79 0.03 25.31
C SER A 671 32.51 -0.01 23.78
N PRO A 672 31.35 0.52 23.32
CA PRO A 672 31.02 0.64 21.88
C PRO A 672 32.02 1.47 21.06
N GLN A 673 32.65 2.46 21.69
CA GLN A 673 33.65 3.31 21.04
C GLN A 673 34.91 2.52 20.65
N THR A 674 35.33 1.59 21.51
CA THR A 674 36.51 0.75 21.24
C THR A 674 36.24 -0.20 20.06
N ALA A 675 35.02 -0.75 19.98
CA ALA A 675 34.60 -1.59 18.87
C ALA A 675 34.54 -0.86 17.52
N ARG A 676 34.12 0.42 17.50
CA ARG A 676 34.18 1.24 16.27
C ARG A 676 35.61 1.48 15.80
N VAL A 677 36.51 1.88 16.70
CA VAL A 677 37.92 2.12 16.38
C VAL A 677 38.60 0.85 15.84
N ASN A 678 38.32 -0.30 16.44
CA ASN A 678 38.85 -1.59 15.96
C ASN A 678 38.32 -1.95 14.57
N ALA A 679 37.03 -1.71 14.29
CA ALA A 679 36.46 -1.90 12.97
C ALA A 679 37.15 -1.00 11.92
N GLU A 680 37.41 0.27 12.25
CA GLU A 680 38.14 1.20 11.38
C GLU A 680 39.57 0.72 11.09
N HIS A 681 40.30 0.21 12.09
CA HIS A 681 41.63 -0.36 11.90
C HIS A 681 41.63 -1.62 11.01
N ILE A 682 40.60 -2.48 11.13
CA ILE A 682 40.44 -3.65 10.27
C ILE A 682 40.23 -3.18 8.82
N LEU A 683 39.29 -2.25 8.61
CA LEU A 683 38.98 -1.75 7.28
C LEU A 683 40.16 -1.01 6.64
N SER A 684 40.90 -0.18 7.39
CA SER A 684 42.07 0.54 6.87
C SER A 684 43.21 -0.39 6.41
N SER A 685 43.26 -1.62 6.92
CA SER A 685 44.23 -2.63 6.47
C SER A 685 44.04 -2.99 4.98
N LEU A 686 42.82 -2.87 4.44
CA LEU A 686 42.52 -3.09 3.03
C LEU A 686 43.36 -2.21 2.10
N GLN A 687 43.72 -1.00 2.54
CA GLN A 687 44.55 -0.08 1.75
C GLN A 687 45.91 -0.69 1.38
N ALA A 688 46.51 -1.49 2.27
CA ALA A 688 47.79 -2.16 2.00
C ALA A 688 47.66 -3.30 0.98
N TRP A 689 46.43 -3.74 0.71
CA TRP A 689 46.13 -4.89 -0.15
C TRP A 689 45.42 -4.49 -1.44
N THR A 690 45.12 -3.21 -1.66
CA THR A 690 44.44 -2.72 -2.87
C THR A 690 45.16 -3.10 -4.16
N GLU A 691 46.49 -2.94 -4.19
CA GLU A 691 47.33 -3.30 -5.35
C GLU A 691 47.31 -4.81 -5.65
N PRO A 692 47.56 -5.74 -4.71
CA PRO A 692 47.48 -7.16 -5.01
C PRO A 692 46.07 -7.57 -5.47
N LEU A 693 45.04 -7.06 -4.80
CA LEU A 693 43.63 -7.32 -5.14
C LEU A 693 43.28 -6.82 -6.54
N SER A 694 44.00 -5.83 -7.07
CA SER A 694 43.85 -5.38 -8.45
C SER A 694 44.24 -6.45 -9.49
N ARG A 695 44.79 -7.59 -9.10
CA ARG A 695 45.06 -8.73 -10.00
C ARG A 695 43.88 -9.71 -10.10
N ALA A 696 42.89 -9.59 -9.22
CA ALA A 696 41.68 -10.40 -9.30
C ALA A 696 40.89 -10.12 -10.58
N GLY A 697 40.31 -11.16 -11.17
CA GLY A 697 39.32 -11.02 -12.24
C GLY A 697 37.96 -10.61 -11.68
N THR A 698 37.62 -11.14 -10.50
CA THR A 698 36.39 -10.85 -9.76
C THR A 698 36.68 -10.63 -8.29
N VAL A 699 36.16 -9.55 -7.72
CA VAL A 699 36.22 -9.26 -6.28
C VAL A 699 34.83 -9.52 -5.68
N VAL A 700 34.75 -10.46 -4.74
CA VAL A 700 33.53 -10.83 -4.02
C VAL A 700 33.59 -10.22 -2.62
N LEU A 701 32.75 -9.23 -2.35
CA LEU A 701 32.73 -8.47 -1.10
C LEU A 701 31.59 -8.97 -0.20
N LEU A 702 31.92 -9.51 0.97
CA LEU A 702 30.94 -9.96 1.96
C LEU A 702 30.85 -8.95 3.11
N GLY A 703 29.72 -8.26 3.18
CA GLY A 703 29.44 -7.21 4.18
C GLY A 703 29.57 -5.80 3.60
N GLY A 704 28.61 -4.94 3.94
CA GLY A 704 28.48 -3.59 3.36
C GLY A 704 29.65 -2.66 3.69
N ASP A 705 30.05 -2.58 4.95
CA ASP A 705 31.14 -1.68 5.37
C ASP A 705 32.48 -2.06 4.72
N THR A 706 32.74 -3.37 4.61
CA THR A 706 33.93 -3.91 3.94
C THR A 706 33.87 -3.67 2.43
N ALA A 707 32.70 -3.83 1.82
CA ALA A 707 32.52 -3.54 0.41
C ALA A 707 32.84 -2.06 0.10
N MET A 708 32.27 -1.15 0.89
CA MET A 708 32.45 0.28 0.67
C MET A 708 33.87 0.74 0.98
N ALA A 709 34.49 0.24 2.06
CA ALA A 709 35.89 0.52 2.38
C ALA A 709 36.83 0.04 1.26
N ALA A 710 36.63 -1.19 0.76
CA ALA A 710 37.42 -1.74 -0.33
C ALA A 710 37.33 -0.88 -1.60
N LEU A 711 36.12 -0.46 -1.97
CA LEU A 711 35.87 0.43 -3.12
C LEU A 711 36.54 1.80 -2.93
N ARG A 712 36.39 2.42 -1.76
CA ARG A 712 37.03 3.72 -1.45
C ARG A 712 38.55 3.65 -1.50
N PHE A 713 39.17 2.64 -0.88
CA PHE A 713 40.63 2.49 -0.92
C PHE A 713 41.14 2.16 -2.32
N ALA A 714 40.33 1.50 -3.14
CA ALA A 714 40.61 1.33 -4.56
C ALA A 714 40.47 2.61 -5.38
N GLY A 715 39.87 3.68 -4.84
CA GLY A 715 39.56 4.90 -5.57
C GLY A 715 38.41 4.74 -6.56
N ALA A 716 37.51 3.77 -6.31
CA ALA A 716 36.32 3.60 -7.14
C ALA A 716 35.33 4.75 -6.90
N GLU A 717 34.66 5.14 -7.98
CA GLU A 717 33.68 6.23 -8.00
C GLU A 717 32.25 5.70 -8.21
N ALA A 718 32.13 4.54 -8.87
CA ALA A 718 30.84 3.92 -9.15
C ALA A 718 30.90 2.40 -9.29
N VAL A 719 29.73 1.77 -9.20
CA VAL A 719 29.46 0.39 -9.63
C VAL A 719 28.35 0.38 -10.67
N GLU A 720 28.67 -0.01 -11.90
CA GLU A 720 27.69 -0.29 -12.94
C GLU A 720 27.13 -1.70 -12.76
N LEU A 721 25.82 -1.82 -12.56
CA LEU A 721 25.16 -3.09 -12.28
C LEU A 721 24.72 -3.80 -13.57
N ALA A 722 25.01 -5.10 -13.63
CA ALA A 722 24.65 -5.96 -14.74
C ALA A 722 23.51 -6.96 -14.38
N GLY A 723 23.05 -6.95 -13.13
CA GLY A 723 22.00 -7.84 -12.61
C GLY A 723 22.49 -8.63 -11.39
N GLY A 724 21.92 -9.81 -11.15
CA GLY A 724 22.32 -10.73 -10.09
C GLY A 724 23.22 -11.84 -10.61
N ALA A 725 24.33 -12.11 -9.91
CA ALA A 725 25.12 -13.33 -10.16
C ALA A 725 24.38 -14.55 -9.64
N LEU A 726 23.68 -14.38 -8.53
CA LEU A 726 22.73 -15.31 -7.91
C LEU A 726 21.56 -14.48 -7.34
N PRO A 727 20.43 -15.10 -6.97
CA PRO A 727 19.34 -14.38 -6.31
C PRO A 727 19.86 -13.61 -5.08
N GLN A 728 19.57 -12.31 -5.01
CA GLN A 728 20.00 -11.39 -3.94
C GLN A 728 21.52 -11.15 -3.85
N ILE A 729 22.28 -11.47 -4.90
CA ILE A 729 23.73 -11.26 -4.99
C ILE A 729 24.03 -10.39 -6.22
N PRO A 730 24.04 -9.05 -6.05
CA PRO A 730 24.35 -8.12 -7.14
C PRO A 730 25.73 -8.36 -7.73
N TYR A 731 25.83 -8.19 -9.05
CA TYR A 731 27.11 -8.13 -9.75
C TYR A 731 27.16 -7.01 -10.78
N GLY A 732 28.37 -6.60 -11.10
CA GLY A 732 28.60 -5.46 -11.97
C GLY A 732 30.06 -5.20 -12.29
N LYS A 733 30.32 -3.99 -12.76
CA LYS A 733 31.65 -3.46 -13.06
C LYS A 733 31.98 -2.28 -12.17
N ILE A 734 33.17 -2.31 -11.60
CA ILE A 734 33.72 -1.16 -10.86
C ILE A 734 34.17 -0.10 -11.87
N ARG A 735 33.92 1.16 -11.56
CA ARG A 735 34.39 2.32 -12.31
C ARG A 735 35.28 3.22 -11.45
N GLY A 736 36.37 3.67 -12.05
CA GLY A 736 37.34 4.55 -11.40
C GLY A 736 38.38 3.80 -10.56
N GLY A 737 39.48 4.49 -10.28
CA GLY A 737 40.55 4.00 -9.41
C GLY A 737 41.33 2.80 -9.94
N GLN A 738 41.99 2.09 -9.02
CA GLN A 738 42.86 0.95 -9.30
C GLN A 738 42.10 -0.31 -9.77
N TRP A 739 40.79 -0.35 -9.54
CA TRP A 739 39.93 -1.51 -9.84
C TRP A 739 39.00 -1.27 -11.03
N ASP A 740 39.22 -0.21 -11.81
CA ASP A 740 38.39 0.09 -12.98
C ASP A 740 38.24 -1.10 -13.94
N GLY A 741 37.00 -1.36 -14.37
CA GLY A 741 36.65 -2.45 -15.29
C GLY A 741 36.57 -3.85 -14.66
N LYS A 742 36.89 -4.00 -13.37
CA LYS A 742 36.82 -5.29 -12.67
C LYS A 742 35.39 -5.72 -12.39
N THR A 743 35.18 -7.04 -12.38
CA THR A 743 33.90 -7.59 -11.95
C THR A 743 33.82 -7.53 -10.43
N ILE A 744 32.72 -6.99 -9.93
CA ILE A 744 32.39 -6.97 -8.51
C ILE A 744 31.15 -7.83 -8.27
N VAL A 745 31.18 -8.57 -7.17
CA VAL A 745 30.03 -9.28 -6.62
C VAL A 745 29.90 -8.85 -5.17
N THR A 746 28.71 -8.47 -4.72
CA THR A 746 28.49 -8.09 -3.33
C THR A 746 27.46 -8.99 -2.68
N LYS A 747 27.70 -9.40 -1.43
CA LYS A 747 26.74 -10.17 -0.64
C LYS A 747 26.51 -9.50 0.72
N ALA A 748 25.24 -9.29 1.07
CA ALA A 748 24.87 -8.88 2.41
C ALA A 748 25.32 -9.94 3.43
N GLY A 749 25.82 -9.50 4.59
CA GLY A 749 26.40 -10.39 5.60
C GLY A 749 25.40 -11.37 6.22
N GLY A 750 24.25 -10.85 6.65
CA GLY A 750 23.26 -11.59 7.45
C GLY A 750 22.30 -12.48 6.68
N PHE A 751 22.32 -12.43 5.34
CA PHE A 751 21.28 -13.04 4.50
C PHE A 751 21.90 -13.81 3.30
N GLY A 752 21.07 -14.59 2.59
CA GLY A 752 21.43 -15.31 1.36
C GLY A 752 21.53 -16.83 1.50
N ASP A 753 21.50 -17.55 0.38
CA ASP A 753 21.60 -19.03 0.22
C ASP A 753 22.81 -19.65 1.00
N PRO A 754 22.67 -20.77 1.74
CA PRO A 754 23.80 -21.39 2.44
C PRO A 754 24.99 -21.73 1.53
N ASP A 755 24.72 -22.03 0.26
CA ASP A 755 25.74 -22.47 -0.70
C ASP A 755 26.21 -21.34 -1.62
N ALA A 756 25.88 -20.09 -1.30
CA ALA A 756 26.15 -18.93 -2.15
C ALA A 756 27.61 -18.82 -2.60
N LEU A 757 28.58 -19.04 -1.71
CA LEU A 757 30.01 -18.90 -2.06
C LEU A 757 30.49 -20.02 -2.98
N LEU A 758 30.04 -21.26 -2.75
CA LEU A 758 30.34 -22.39 -3.63
C LEU A 758 29.78 -22.15 -5.03
N ARG A 759 28.51 -21.73 -5.10
CA ARG A 759 27.85 -21.42 -6.37
C ARG A 759 28.51 -20.27 -7.11
N LEU A 760 29.12 -19.29 -6.43
CA LEU A 760 29.89 -18.24 -7.09
C LEU A 760 31.21 -18.78 -7.69
N ILE A 761 31.85 -19.74 -7.03
CA ILE A 761 33.03 -20.43 -7.59
C ILE A 761 32.65 -21.21 -8.84
N ASP A 762 31.50 -21.87 -8.85
CA ASP A 762 30.99 -22.60 -10.04
C ASP A 762 30.74 -21.70 -11.26
N LEU A 763 30.56 -20.38 -11.05
CA LEU A 763 30.42 -19.40 -12.12
C LEU A 763 31.76 -18.92 -12.69
N ARG A 764 32.89 -19.32 -12.11
CA ARG A 764 34.23 -18.92 -12.58
C ARG A 764 34.46 -19.38 -14.04
N ALA A 765 34.95 -18.44 -14.86
CA ALA A 765 35.16 -18.60 -16.30
C ALA A 765 36.40 -19.41 -16.66
#